data_AF-A0A7J2HRF2-F1
#
_entry.id   AF-A0A7J2HRF2-F1
#
_cell.length_a   1.000
_cell.length_b   1.000
_cell.length_c   1.000
_cell.angle_alpha   90.00
_cell.angle_beta   90.00
_cell.angle_gamma   90.00
#
_symmetry.space_group_name_H-M   'P 1'
#
loop_
_entity.id
_entity.type
_entity.pdbx_description
1 polymer ?
#
loop_
_entity_poly.entity_id
_entity_poly.type
_entity_poly.pdbx_seq_one_letter_code
_entity_poly.pdbx_strand_id
1 'polypeptide(L)'
;MKHLSLALITILIISSLTITNRGNMARAIPDKLKNYLLELARDTWNCFVRYTCNWTGLPYDRSTPGNPQTSITNMGLYLASIVAAYDLGFIDRDEALSRAKKTVETLLKLEKWHGIPFNWYNAETLSPIWGNFVSSVDAGWYAAGLIVARNAFPELYENITKLLDMMEWDKLYDSSAKLLYIGYDSIGKHYTSAHYDYLAIESRMASLIGIGSGKIPAEHWFALKRDMQFYRNISFLWGWKAGLFIYYMPGIFVDERGSFICRSTINVTIAQMTFANDQGYPVWGFSPCDIPEGGYGMNFAVATPHASVLALLYFPERVFLNLLMLEEMGVREDLGFKDSVNLVSGIVDEDYLALDQGMILLTIANYLNSSIWKYFMKDPIVTNALSLIGEYDVSEEVLEAYRFVFENATEAVLELIAEEIIPVSAMDRLLKAKLMFGCGRYDLAVKYANESIALAKELNLSECISFVQDSINKAAEAISRARQDNRVTLIDKADELYNEAVQLFNENKYVSSYVKARIAKFYADISRRPAVKRETSLTLSTAKPEFRYPENVTLSGSIDPPIKVDILIERKVGNLWKGVEVVSTDSSGRFTFSIRLDPGNYSFRACFFGSERYKPSISNIVNVAVLKGLREINISGVEDRVKLGIKVNISGYVKPSEELQNVILKIIDPANMAVEKILEIDEKGNFRYSIEVNKKGNWTVIVEVPETDRYLGGKLEIKFEAIEEEKGGIDIQTIILSLLLVIALILVFKLGKRK
;
A
#
# COMPACT_ATOMS: atom_id res chain seq x y z
N MET A 1 68.75 32.97 -3.58
CA MET A 1 67.75 32.66 -2.52
C MET A 1 66.71 33.76 -2.29
N LYS A 2 67.06 35.07 -2.29
CA LYS A 2 66.06 36.17 -2.11
C LYS A 2 65.10 36.41 -3.29
N HIS A 3 65.41 35.97 -4.50
CA HIS A 3 64.51 36.13 -5.67
C HIS A 3 63.51 34.98 -5.85
N LEU A 4 63.78 33.79 -5.29
CA LEU A 4 62.84 32.66 -5.32
C LEU A 4 61.70 32.83 -4.31
N SER A 5 61.99 33.46 -3.16
CA SER A 5 61.00 33.76 -2.13
C SER A 5 60.02 34.86 -2.56
N LEU A 6 60.48 35.86 -3.32
CA LEU A 6 59.61 36.93 -3.81
C LEU A 6 58.66 36.42 -4.91
N ALA A 7 59.10 35.52 -5.79
CA ALA A 7 58.25 34.92 -6.82
C ALA A 7 57.17 33.99 -6.23
N LEU A 8 57.52 33.19 -5.20
CA LEU A 8 56.54 32.34 -4.50
C LEU A 8 55.49 33.18 -3.75
N ILE A 9 55.93 34.26 -3.08
CA ILE A 9 55.03 35.18 -2.36
C ILE A 9 54.17 35.96 -3.34
N THR A 10 54.67 36.33 -4.53
CA THR A 10 53.88 37.04 -5.54
C THR A 10 52.87 36.11 -6.23
N ILE A 11 53.20 34.82 -6.44
CA ILE A 11 52.24 33.81 -6.95
C ILE A 11 51.16 33.51 -5.89
N LEU A 12 51.52 33.43 -4.61
CA LEU A 12 50.56 33.29 -3.50
C LEU A 12 49.69 34.55 -3.31
N ILE A 13 50.23 35.74 -3.58
CA ILE A 13 49.45 36.99 -3.50
C ILE A 13 48.53 37.14 -4.72
N ILE A 14 48.95 36.75 -5.93
CA ILE A 14 48.08 36.76 -7.13
C ILE A 14 47.00 35.67 -7.07
N SER A 15 47.28 34.50 -6.46
CA SER A 15 46.21 33.53 -6.14
C SER A 15 45.30 34.02 -5.02
N SER A 16 45.82 34.73 -4.00
CA SER A 16 44.96 35.31 -2.95
C SER A 16 44.09 36.47 -3.45
N LEU A 17 44.57 37.30 -4.38
CA LEU A 17 43.85 38.46 -4.93
C LEU A 17 42.78 38.07 -5.96
N THR A 18 42.80 36.84 -6.47
CA THR A 18 41.69 36.27 -7.25
C THR A 18 40.69 35.49 -6.39
N ILE A 19 41.01 35.27 -5.10
CA ILE A 19 40.18 34.54 -4.13
C ILE A 19 39.35 35.49 -3.24
N THR A 20 39.74 36.75 -3.08
CA THR A 20 39.10 37.68 -2.13
C THR A 20 37.87 38.44 -2.63
N ASN A 21 37.13 37.93 -3.63
CA ASN A 21 35.83 38.52 -4.00
C ASN A 21 34.78 37.49 -4.45
N ARG A 22 34.81 36.30 -3.84
CA ARG A 22 33.86 35.19 -4.09
C ARG A 22 33.08 34.83 -2.82
N GLY A 23 32.50 35.84 -2.16
CA GLY A 23 31.37 35.60 -1.26
C GLY A 23 30.17 35.17 -2.11
N ASN A 24 29.65 33.95 -1.87
CA ASN A 24 28.61 33.28 -2.66
C ASN A 24 28.97 32.99 -4.13
N MET A 25 29.98 32.15 -4.37
CA MET A 25 29.95 31.39 -5.61
C MET A 25 28.94 30.27 -5.51
N ALA A 26 27.92 30.31 -6.36
CA ALA A 26 27.12 29.14 -6.66
C ALA A 26 28.06 28.01 -7.10
N ARG A 27 27.83 26.79 -6.59
CA ARG A 27 28.51 25.56 -7.04
C ARG A 27 28.40 25.50 -8.56
N ALA A 28 29.52 25.35 -9.26
CA ALA A 28 29.52 25.13 -10.70
C ALA A 28 29.12 23.66 -10.94
N ILE A 29 27.94 23.49 -11.55
CA ILE A 29 27.33 22.19 -11.82
C ILE A 29 27.25 22.07 -13.35
N PRO A 30 27.78 20.99 -13.96
CA PRO A 30 27.67 20.80 -15.40
C PRO A 30 26.22 20.85 -15.86
N ASP A 31 25.95 21.53 -16.98
CA ASP A 31 24.59 21.78 -17.46
C ASP A 31 23.78 20.49 -17.66
N LYS A 32 24.41 19.40 -18.12
CA LYS A 32 23.76 18.10 -18.27
C LYS A 32 23.23 17.56 -16.94
N LEU A 33 24.05 17.59 -15.89
CA LEU A 33 23.62 17.16 -14.55
C LEU A 33 22.56 18.11 -13.98
N LYS A 34 22.76 19.42 -14.12
CA LYS A 34 21.80 20.43 -13.65
C LYS A 34 20.42 20.23 -14.29
N ASN A 35 20.37 20.02 -15.61
CA ASN A 35 19.14 19.78 -16.34
C ASN A 35 18.49 18.46 -15.92
N TYR A 36 19.27 17.39 -15.77
CA TYR A 36 18.78 16.10 -15.26
C TYR A 36 18.15 16.23 -13.87
N LEU A 37 18.82 16.92 -12.95
CA LEU A 37 18.31 17.13 -11.59
C LEU A 37 17.06 18.01 -11.57
N LEU A 38 16.98 19.05 -12.42
CA LEU A 38 15.78 19.89 -12.54
C LEU A 38 14.58 19.10 -13.10
N GLU A 39 14.82 18.22 -14.06
CA GLU A 39 13.79 17.32 -14.59
C GLU A 39 13.31 16.36 -13.51
N LEU A 40 14.24 15.66 -12.84
CA LEU A 40 13.91 14.75 -11.75
C LEU A 40 13.14 15.45 -10.62
N ALA A 41 13.56 16.66 -10.22
CA ALA A 41 12.87 17.45 -9.22
C ALA A 41 11.45 17.85 -9.69
N ARG A 42 11.27 18.15 -10.97
CA ARG A 42 9.95 18.47 -11.53
C ARG A 42 9.02 17.26 -11.52
N ASP A 43 9.52 16.10 -11.92
CA ASP A 43 8.74 14.85 -11.90
C ASP A 43 8.34 14.48 -10.46
N THR A 44 9.29 14.61 -9.53
CA THR A 44 9.07 14.41 -8.08
C THR A 44 8.02 15.40 -7.54
N TRP A 45 8.05 16.67 -7.97
CA TRP A 45 7.01 17.64 -7.61
C TRP A 45 5.64 17.26 -8.19
N ASN A 46 5.59 16.74 -9.42
CA ASN A 46 4.35 16.26 -10.03
C ASN A 46 3.74 15.09 -9.25
N CYS A 47 4.55 14.27 -8.58
CA CYS A 47 4.07 13.27 -7.63
C CYS A 47 3.26 13.91 -6.49
N PHE A 48 3.76 14.99 -5.87
CA PHE A 48 3.01 15.74 -4.86
C PHE A 48 1.76 16.42 -5.41
N VAL A 49 1.82 16.96 -6.64
CA VAL A 49 0.64 17.55 -7.30
C VAL A 49 -0.47 16.51 -7.46
N ARG A 50 -0.10 15.26 -7.80
CA ARG A 50 -1.05 14.16 -8.01
C ARG A 50 -1.56 13.55 -6.70
N TYR A 51 -0.70 13.34 -5.73
CA TYR A 51 -1.00 12.60 -4.50
C TYR A 51 -1.12 13.52 -3.27
N THR A 52 -1.79 14.67 -3.44
CA THR A 52 -2.21 15.55 -2.34
C THR A 52 -3.72 15.72 -2.36
N CYS A 53 -4.35 15.58 -1.19
CA CYS A 53 -5.79 15.78 -1.05
C CYS A 53 -6.15 17.25 -1.35
N ASN A 54 -7.04 17.46 -2.32
CA ASN A 54 -7.33 18.81 -2.84
C ASN A 54 -8.03 19.75 -1.84
N TRP A 55 -8.85 19.21 -0.93
CA TRP A 55 -9.62 20.04 0.03
C TRP A 55 -8.91 20.22 1.37
N THR A 56 -8.09 19.27 1.81
CA THR A 56 -7.30 19.40 3.05
C THR A 56 -5.90 19.96 2.79
N GLY A 57 -5.34 19.78 1.60
CA GLY A 57 -3.96 20.13 1.29
C GLY A 57 -2.93 19.23 1.98
N LEU A 58 -3.31 18.02 2.38
CA LEU A 58 -2.41 17.03 2.99
C LEU A 58 -1.95 16.00 1.95
N PRO A 59 -0.65 15.67 1.87
CA PRO A 59 -0.15 14.63 0.98
C PRO A 59 -0.64 13.26 1.46
N TYR A 60 -0.97 12.35 0.54
CA TYR A 60 -1.11 10.94 0.89
C TYR A 60 0.26 10.33 1.18
N ASP A 61 0.31 9.30 2.02
CA ASP A 61 1.55 8.62 2.37
C ASP A 61 2.20 7.93 1.18
N ARG A 62 1.37 7.33 0.33
CA ARG A 62 1.81 6.59 -0.86
C ARG A 62 0.83 6.72 -2.02
N SER A 63 1.30 6.35 -3.22
CA SER A 63 0.53 6.39 -4.46
C SER A 63 -0.56 5.32 -4.60
N THR A 64 -0.59 4.31 -3.72
CA THR A 64 -1.57 3.23 -3.80
C THR A 64 -3.01 3.78 -3.82
N PRO A 65 -3.83 3.43 -4.82
CA PRO A 65 -5.21 3.92 -4.91
C PRO A 65 -6.05 3.57 -3.68
N GLY A 66 -6.84 4.53 -3.22
CA GLY A 66 -7.77 4.33 -2.09
C GLY A 66 -7.10 4.27 -0.72
N ASN A 67 -5.83 4.66 -0.60
CA ASN A 67 -5.14 4.81 0.68
C ASN A 67 -5.14 6.28 1.15
N PRO A 68 -6.07 6.71 2.02
CA PRO A 68 -6.16 8.09 2.48
C PRO A 68 -5.19 8.39 3.65
N GLN A 69 -4.18 7.58 3.91
CA GLN A 69 -3.29 7.75 5.07
C GLN A 69 -2.29 8.90 4.83
N THR A 70 -1.87 9.55 5.91
CA THR A 70 -0.79 10.54 5.90
C THR A 70 -0.12 10.60 7.27
N SER A 71 1.16 10.94 7.30
CA SER A 71 1.94 11.14 8.53
C SER A 71 2.30 12.61 8.71
N ILE A 72 2.59 13.03 9.94
CA ILE A 72 2.99 14.42 10.22
C ILE A 72 4.38 14.73 9.67
N THR A 73 5.23 13.72 9.47
CA THR A 73 6.47 13.83 8.70
C THR A 73 6.16 14.21 7.26
N ASN A 74 5.23 13.53 6.59
CA ASN A 74 4.84 13.86 5.21
C ASN A 74 4.25 15.27 5.12
N MET A 75 3.46 15.70 6.10
CA MET A 75 2.93 17.07 6.15
C MET A 75 4.04 18.12 6.26
N GLY A 76 5.04 17.90 7.11
CA GLY A 76 6.19 18.78 7.27
C GLY A 76 7.04 18.84 6.00
N LEU A 77 7.39 17.68 5.44
CA LEU A 77 8.17 17.61 4.20
C LEU A 77 7.41 18.23 3.03
N TYR A 78 6.09 18.07 2.94
CA TYR A 78 5.29 18.70 1.88
C TYR A 78 5.32 20.23 1.95
N LEU A 79 5.24 20.82 3.15
CA LEU A 79 5.40 22.26 3.33
C LEU A 79 6.77 22.75 2.86
N ALA A 80 7.85 22.02 3.18
CA ALA A 80 9.18 22.32 2.67
C ALA A 80 9.26 22.12 1.15
N SER A 81 8.59 21.10 0.60
CA SER A 81 8.54 20.81 -0.84
C SER A 81 7.82 21.90 -1.63
N ILE A 82 6.78 22.52 -1.08
CA ILE A 82 6.13 23.70 -1.68
C ILE A 82 7.15 24.84 -1.82
N VAL A 83 7.96 25.08 -0.78
CA VAL A 83 9.01 26.10 -0.81
C VAL A 83 10.09 25.75 -1.83
N ALA A 84 10.51 24.50 -1.89
CA ALA A 84 11.48 24.03 -2.89
C ALA A 84 10.96 24.20 -4.33
N ALA A 85 9.70 23.83 -4.60
CA ALA A 85 9.08 24.00 -5.92
C ALA A 85 8.99 25.47 -6.34
N TYR A 86 8.72 26.38 -5.38
CA TYR A 86 8.76 27.82 -5.60
C TYR A 86 10.17 28.33 -5.92
N ASP A 87 11.16 27.98 -5.09
CA ASP A 87 12.56 28.41 -5.27
C ASP A 87 13.20 27.83 -6.55
N LEU A 88 12.76 26.66 -7.02
CA LEU A 88 13.16 26.05 -8.29
C LEU A 88 12.38 26.60 -9.50
N GLY A 89 11.35 27.43 -9.27
CA GLY A 89 10.54 28.06 -10.32
C GLY A 89 9.54 27.14 -11.02
N PHE A 90 9.12 26.05 -10.37
CA PHE A 90 8.09 25.15 -10.90
C PHE A 90 6.67 25.67 -10.68
N ILE A 91 6.48 26.44 -9.61
CA ILE A 91 5.24 27.14 -9.29
C ILE A 91 5.56 28.59 -8.94
N ASP A 92 4.62 29.49 -9.18
CA ASP A 92 4.77 30.89 -8.77
C ASP A 92 4.46 31.08 -7.28
N ARG A 93 4.67 32.32 -6.80
CA ARG A 93 4.48 32.66 -5.39
C ARG A 93 3.02 32.51 -4.95
N ASP A 94 2.08 32.85 -5.81
CA ASP A 94 0.65 32.86 -5.46
C ASP A 94 0.13 31.43 -5.31
N GLU A 95 0.53 30.54 -6.22
CA GLU A 95 0.25 29.11 -6.10
C GLU A 95 0.92 28.51 -4.85
N ALA A 96 2.20 28.80 -4.62
CA ALA A 96 2.93 28.28 -3.47
C ALA A 96 2.30 28.71 -2.14
N LEU A 97 1.99 30.01 -2.01
CA LEU A 97 1.33 30.56 -0.82
C LEU A 97 -0.07 29.97 -0.64
N SER A 98 -0.85 29.82 -1.71
CA SER A 98 -2.18 29.21 -1.66
C SER A 98 -2.16 27.77 -1.15
N ARG A 99 -1.23 26.95 -1.66
CA ARG A 99 -1.01 25.57 -1.21
C ARG A 99 -0.58 25.52 0.27
N ALA A 100 0.45 26.28 0.63
CA ALA A 100 0.96 26.33 2.00
C ALA A 100 -0.09 26.82 3.00
N LYS A 101 -0.85 27.87 2.65
CA LYS A 101 -1.94 28.39 3.47
C LYS A 101 -3.01 27.33 3.72
N LYS A 102 -3.45 26.62 2.68
CA LYS A 102 -4.44 25.53 2.81
C LYS A 102 -3.95 24.46 3.77
N THR A 103 -2.71 24.00 3.61
CA THR A 103 -2.11 23.01 4.51
C THR A 103 -2.07 23.53 5.94
N VAL A 104 -1.56 24.73 6.20
CA VAL A 104 -1.47 25.33 7.54
C VAL A 104 -2.84 25.50 8.20
N GLU A 105 -3.86 25.96 7.46
CA GLU A 105 -5.24 26.06 7.97
C GLU A 105 -5.82 24.70 8.36
N THR A 106 -5.47 23.64 7.64
CA THR A 106 -5.84 22.26 8.01
C THR A 106 -5.08 21.80 9.24
N LEU A 107 -3.77 22.06 9.33
CA LEU A 107 -2.95 21.68 10.48
C LEU A 107 -3.45 22.30 11.79
N LEU A 108 -3.95 23.52 11.74
CA LEU A 108 -4.60 24.19 12.89
C LEU A 108 -5.82 23.43 13.43
N LYS A 109 -6.52 22.66 12.58
CA LYS A 109 -7.75 21.92 12.93
C LYS A 109 -7.48 20.50 13.47
N LEU A 110 -6.30 19.95 13.25
CA LEU A 110 -5.97 18.59 13.70
C LEU A 110 -6.15 18.46 15.21
N GLU A 111 -6.68 17.32 15.66
CA GLU A 111 -6.61 16.90 17.06
C GLU A 111 -5.14 16.70 17.46
N LYS A 112 -4.74 17.14 18.65
CA LYS A 112 -3.34 17.12 19.11
C LYS A 112 -3.27 16.71 20.57
N TRP A 113 -2.18 16.06 20.95
CA TRP A 113 -1.83 15.75 22.33
C TRP A 113 -0.79 16.75 22.81
N HIS A 114 -1.12 17.58 23.81
CA HIS A 114 -0.23 18.65 24.30
C HIS A 114 0.32 19.55 23.17
N GLY A 115 -0.55 19.89 22.22
CA GLY A 115 -0.21 20.66 21.03
C GLY A 115 0.71 19.96 20.03
N ILE A 116 1.10 18.70 20.28
CA ILE A 116 1.84 17.85 19.36
C ILE A 116 0.84 16.97 18.59
N PRO A 117 0.84 16.99 17.26
CA PRO A 117 0.02 16.08 16.46
C PRO A 117 0.30 14.59 16.72
N PHE A 118 -0.69 13.74 16.53
CA PHE A 118 -0.50 12.30 16.45
C PHE A 118 0.30 11.94 15.20
N ASN A 119 0.94 10.77 15.16
CA ASN A 119 1.82 10.41 14.07
C ASN A 119 1.07 10.27 12.73
N TRP A 120 -0.13 9.67 12.77
CA TRP A 120 -0.88 9.32 11.57
C TRP A 120 -2.32 9.84 11.59
N TYR A 121 -2.76 10.30 10.42
CA TYR A 121 -4.13 10.76 10.17
C TYR A 121 -4.67 10.18 8.86
N ASN A 122 -6.00 10.17 8.74
CA ASN A 122 -6.66 10.12 7.46
C ASN A 122 -6.63 11.53 6.82
N ALA A 123 -5.95 11.66 5.68
CA ALA A 123 -5.70 12.91 4.95
C ALA A 123 -6.98 13.61 4.47
N GLU A 124 -8.08 12.88 4.33
CA GLU A 124 -9.35 13.39 3.82
C GLU A 124 -10.28 13.88 4.93
N THR A 125 -10.31 13.16 6.06
CA THR A 125 -11.24 13.38 7.18
C THR A 125 -10.59 14.04 8.40
N LEU A 126 -9.26 14.11 8.44
CA LEU A 126 -8.46 14.63 9.55
C LEU A 126 -8.55 13.81 10.84
N SER A 127 -9.12 12.62 10.78
CA SER A 127 -9.23 11.73 11.94
C SER A 127 -7.88 11.08 12.24
N PRO A 128 -7.42 11.06 13.49
CA PRO A 128 -6.27 10.26 13.90
C PRO A 128 -6.49 8.77 13.57
N ILE A 129 -5.42 8.07 13.21
CA ILE A 129 -5.46 6.62 12.93
C ILE A 129 -4.32 5.89 13.66
N TRP A 130 -4.38 4.56 13.66
CA TRP A 130 -3.34 3.68 14.21
C TRP A 130 -2.97 3.97 15.67
N GLY A 131 -4.00 4.11 16.50
CA GLY A 131 -3.84 4.13 17.95
C GLY A 131 -3.41 5.47 18.54
N ASN A 132 -3.47 6.56 17.77
CA ASN A 132 -3.21 7.93 18.25
C ASN A 132 -1.84 8.04 18.95
N PHE A 133 -0.83 7.39 18.37
CA PHE A 133 0.54 7.44 18.87
C PHE A 133 1.14 8.82 18.62
N VAL A 134 1.85 9.39 19.59
CA VAL A 134 2.61 10.63 19.43
C VAL A 134 4.08 10.27 19.27
N SER A 135 4.68 10.61 18.13
CA SER A 135 6.06 10.25 17.80
C SER A 135 6.99 11.46 17.94
N SER A 136 8.08 11.31 18.69
CA SER A 136 9.06 12.38 18.90
C SER A 136 9.79 12.75 17.61
N VAL A 137 10.17 11.75 16.81
CA VAL A 137 10.90 11.97 15.56
C VAL A 137 10.03 12.65 14.51
N ASP A 138 8.79 12.18 14.35
CA ASP A 138 7.86 12.71 13.34
C ASP A 138 7.41 14.14 13.71
N ALA A 139 7.27 14.44 15.01
CA ALA A 139 7.07 15.79 15.49
C ALA A 139 8.26 16.71 15.11
N GLY A 140 9.48 16.19 15.10
CA GLY A 140 10.68 16.92 14.66
C GLY A 140 10.58 17.33 13.20
N TRP A 141 10.19 16.41 12.32
CA TRP A 141 10.03 16.68 10.88
C TRP A 141 8.86 17.60 10.58
N TYR A 142 7.76 17.44 11.31
CA TYR A 142 6.63 18.36 11.27
C TYR A 142 7.07 19.80 11.59
N ALA A 143 7.77 20.00 12.72
CA ALA A 143 8.28 21.30 13.12
C ALA A 143 9.32 21.85 12.12
N ALA A 144 10.17 21.00 11.54
CA ALA A 144 11.16 21.42 10.56
C ALA A 144 10.53 22.02 9.30
N GLY A 145 9.50 21.35 8.76
CA GLY A 145 8.72 21.86 7.63
C GLY A 145 8.01 23.18 7.90
N LEU A 146 7.42 23.31 9.11
CA LEU A 146 6.81 24.55 9.57
C LEU A 146 7.83 25.71 9.63
N ILE A 147 9.02 25.46 10.20
CA ILE A 147 10.09 26.46 10.29
C ILE A 147 10.50 26.95 8.89
N VAL A 148 10.65 26.05 7.92
CA VAL A 148 10.94 26.42 6.53
C VAL A 148 9.81 27.30 5.96
N ALA A 149 8.56 26.86 6.07
CA ALA A 149 7.41 27.57 5.50
C ALA A 149 7.19 28.95 6.12
N ARG A 150 7.34 29.14 7.44
CA ARG A 150 7.15 30.48 8.07
C ARG A 150 8.21 31.49 7.64
N ASN A 151 9.40 31.00 7.33
CA ASN A 151 10.53 31.83 6.92
C ASN A 151 10.53 32.14 5.41
N ALA A 152 9.81 31.34 4.63
CA ALA A 152 9.57 31.55 3.20
C ALA A 152 8.33 32.43 2.93
N PHE A 153 7.27 32.27 3.74
CA PHE A 153 5.99 32.97 3.58
C PHE A 153 5.62 33.78 4.84
N PRO A 154 5.99 35.07 4.91
CA PRO A 154 5.67 35.94 6.05
C PRO A 154 4.17 36.01 6.39
N GLU A 155 3.29 35.83 5.41
CA GLU A 155 1.82 35.81 5.58
C GLU A 155 1.34 34.66 6.48
N LEU A 156 2.15 33.60 6.62
CA LEU A 156 1.84 32.43 7.44
C LEU A 156 2.56 32.45 8.80
N TYR A 157 3.39 33.48 9.07
CA TYR A 157 4.27 33.53 10.23
C TYR A 157 3.50 33.35 11.55
N GLU A 158 2.42 34.11 11.77
CA GLU A 158 1.63 34.05 13.01
C GLU A 158 0.98 32.67 13.21
N ASN A 159 0.33 32.12 12.17
CA ASN A 159 -0.35 30.83 12.26
C ASN A 159 0.64 29.68 12.49
N ILE A 160 1.81 29.72 11.83
CA ILE A 160 2.83 28.70 12.00
C ILE A 160 3.53 28.83 13.35
N THR A 161 3.84 30.05 13.80
CA THR A 161 4.42 30.28 15.13
C THR A 161 3.47 29.77 16.22
N LYS A 162 2.15 30.00 16.07
CA LYS A 162 1.14 29.40 16.95
C LYS A 162 1.22 27.87 16.98
N LEU A 163 1.38 27.20 15.83
CA LEU A 163 1.54 25.73 15.77
C LEU A 163 2.81 25.26 16.49
N LEU A 164 3.94 25.95 16.30
CA LEU A 164 5.22 25.62 16.93
C LEU A 164 5.20 25.87 18.45
N ASP A 165 4.60 26.97 18.89
CA ASP A 165 4.53 27.34 20.31
C ASP A 165 3.69 26.34 21.11
N MET A 166 2.61 25.84 20.51
CA MET A 166 1.75 24.81 21.10
C MET A 166 2.48 23.50 21.42
N MET A 167 3.56 23.15 20.72
CA MET A 167 4.26 21.87 20.91
C MET A 167 5.00 21.85 22.26
N GLU A 168 4.44 21.17 23.26
CA GLU A 168 5.06 20.99 24.59
C GLU A 168 6.13 19.87 24.56
N TRP A 169 7.29 20.16 23.96
CA TRP A 169 8.40 19.19 23.81
C TRP A 169 8.87 18.55 25.13
N ASP A 170 8.73 19.24 26.26
CA ASP A 170 9.06 18.72 27.60
C ASP A 170 8.26 17.46 27.95
N LYS A 171 7.07 17.26 27.35
CA LYS A 171 6.24 16.06 27.58
C LYS A 171 6.80 14.80 26.93
N LEU A 172 7.68 14.92 25.94
CA LEU A 172 8.33 13.78 25.27
C LEU A 172 9.75 13.52 25.80
N TYR A 173 10.21 14.34 26.74
CA TYR A 173 11.55 14.26 27.29
C TYR A 173 11.58 13.50 28.62
N ASP A 174 12.43 12.48 28.69
CA ASP A 174 12.73 11.78 29.93
C ASP A 174 13.91 12.47 30.63
N SER A 175 13.61 13.26 31.66
CA SER A 175 14.65 13.96 32.43
C SER A 175 15.62 13.03 33.17
N SER A 176 15.20 11.79 33.46
CA SER A 176 16.04 10.80 34.15
C SER A 176 17.06 10.17 33.21
N ALA A 177 16.62 9.81 31.99
CA ALA A 177 17.48 9.28 30.93
C ALA A 177 18.26 10.40 30.20
N LYS A 178 17.79 11.64 30.30
CA LYS A 178 18.19 12.80 29.50
C LYS A 178 17.96 12.61 27.99
N LEU A 179 16.98 11.79 27.63
CA LEU A 179 16.70 11.39 26.25
C LEU A 179 15.24 11.62 25.91
N LEU A 180 14.94 11.73 24.62
CA LEU A 180 13.57 11.71 24.11
C LEU A 180 13.04 10.28 24.12
N TYR A 181 11.82 10.07 24.61
CA TYR A 181 11.10 8.82 24.34
C TYR A 181 10.95 8.62 22.83
N ILE A 182 10.81 7.38 22.37
CA ILE A 182 10.36 7.14 20.98
C ILE A 182 9.01 7.82 20.77
N GLY A 183 8.11 7.70 21.75
CA GLY A 183 6.87 8.43 21.75
C GLY A 183 5.96 8.10 22.94
N TYR A 184 4.69 8.46 22.79
CA TYR A 184 3.64 8.26 23.78
C TYR A 184 2.41 7.58 23.15
N ASP A 185 1.96 6.48 23.75
CA ASP A 185 0.69 5.86 23.42
C ASP A 185 -0.43 6.59 24.18
N SER A 186 -1.24 7.37 23.46
CA SER A 186 -2.32 8.15 24.07
C SER A 186 -3.53 7.32 24.51
N ILE A 187 -3.74 6.15 23.90
CA ILE A 187 -4.81 5.22 24.27
C ILE A 187 -4.39 4.42 25.51
N GLY A 188 -3.20 3.81 25.45
CA GLY A 188 -2.59 3.08 26.57
C GLY A 188 -2.16 3.99 27.72
N LYS A 189 -2.06 5.30 27.48
CA LYS A 189 -1.62 6.35 28.41
C LYS A 189 -0.24 6.10 29.02
N HIS A 190 0.70 5.59 28.22
CA HIS A 190 2.05 5.33 28.68
C HIS A 190 3.09 5.73 27.64
N TYR A 191 4.29 6.04 28.12
CA TYR A 191 5.46 6.26 27.27
C TYR A 191 6.00 4.94 26.73
N THR A 192 6.70 5.01 25.61
CA THR A 192 7.52 3.88 25.15
C THR A 192 8.64 3.60 26.15
N SER A 193 9.00 2.33 26.33
CA SER A 193 10.13 1.96 27.19
C SER A 193 11.50 2.31 26.58
N ALA A 194 11.57 2.47 25.26
CA ALA A 194 12.77 2.85 24.53
C ALA A 194 12.84 4.37 24.33
N HIS A 195 14.06 4.84 24.04
CA HIS A 195 14.41 6.24 23.78
C HIS A 195 15.19 6.36 22.47
N TYR A 196 15.19 7.56 21.90
CA TYR A 196 16.14 7.92 20.86
C TYR A 196 17.47 8.28 21.52
N ASP A 197 18.46 7.40 21.33
CA ASP A 197 19.70 7.42 22.10
C ASP A 197 20.97 7.54 21.24
N TYR A 198 20.89 7.61 19.92
CA TYR A 198 22.04 7.78 19.03
C TYR A 198 22.09 9.18 18.42
N LEU A 199 23.30 9.70 18.22
CA LEU A 199 23.48 11.00 17.55
C LEU A 199 23.33 10.88 16.03
N ALA A 200 23.87 9.81 15.42
CA ALA A 200 23.92 9.64 13.97
C ALA A 200 22.64 9.03 13.38
N ILE A 201 21.48 9.44 13.89
CA ILE A 201 20.16 9.05 13.39
C ILE A 201 19.30 10.29 13.12
N GLU A 202 18.17 10.10 12.45
CA GLU A 202 17.25 11.11 11.96
C GLU A 202 16.56 11.88 13.11
N SER A 203 16.32 11.21 14.24
CA SER A 203 15.66 11.81 15.40
C SER A 203 16.43 12.97 16.04
N ARG A 204 17.70 13.16 15.69
CA ARG A 204 18.46 14.36 16.11
C ARG A 204 17.80 15.67 15.67
N MET A 205 16.94 15.66 14.65
CA MET A 205 16.15 16.83 14.28
C MET A 205 15.20 17.25 15.42
N ALA A 206 14.52 16.29 16.05
CA ALA A 206 13.66 16.56 17.21
C ALA A 206 14.47 17.07 18.40
N SER A 207 15.65 16.49 18.64
CA SER A 207 16.59 16.96 19.65
C SER A 207 16.98 18.42 19.42
N LEU A 208 17.38 18.77 18.20
CA LEU A 208 17.80 20.12 17.82
C LEU A 208 16.67 21.14 18.02
N ILE A 209 15.46 20.86 17.52
CA ILE A 209 14.32 21.77 17.63
C ILE A 209 13.85 21.89 19.10
N GLY A 210 13.80 20.77 19.83
CA GLY A 210 13.44 20.76 21.24
C GLY A 210 14.37 21.63 22.09
N ILE A 211 15.69 21.52 21.87
CA ILE A 211 16.71 22.35 22.52
C ILE A 211 16.54 23.82 22.11
N GLY A 212 16.45 24.07 20.80
CA GLY A 212 16.30 25.41 20.24
C GLY A 212 15.09 26.17 20.74
N SER A 213 13.99 25.45 20.99
CA SER A 213 12.75 26.02 21.54
C SER A 213 12.83 26.38 23.02
N GLY A 214 13.91 25.97 23.71
CA GLY A 214 14.09 26.15 25.16
C GLY A 214 13.27 25.17 26.02
N LYS A 215 12.55 24.22 25.41
CA LYS A 215 11.70 23.24 26.12
C LYS A 215 12.44 21.95 26.51
N ILE A 216 13.61 21.69 25.93
CA ILE A 216 14.51 20.57 26.28
C ILE A 216 15.89 21.13 26.64
N PRO A 217 16.57 20.65 27.71
CA PRO A 217 17.91 21.11 28.05
C PRO A 217 18.97 20.64 27.03
N ALA A 218 19.97 21.49 26.76
CA ALA A 218 21.06 21.18 25.84
C ALA A 218 21.87 19.93 26.22
N GLU A 219 21.89 19.55 27.51
CA GLU A 219 22.48 18.29 28.01
C GLU A 219 21.96 17.05 27.27
N HIS A 220 20.74 17.11 26.74
CA HIS A 220 20.17 16.04 25.91
C HIS A 220 21.08 15.67 24.74
N TRP A 221 21.62 16.66 24.02
CA TRP A 221 22.47 16.45 22.85
C TRP A 221 23.75 15.68 23.20
N PHE A 222 24.31 15.99 24.37
CA PHE A 222 25.54 15.36 24.85
C PHE A 222 25.30 13.98 25.47
N ALA A 223 24.06 13.64 25.81
CA ALA A 223 23.66 12.30 26.27
C ALA A 223 23.55 11.28 25.11
N LEU A 224 23.43 11.73 23.86
CA LEU A 224 23.33 10.86 22.69
C LEU A 224 24.62 10.05 22.48
N LYS A 225 24.48 8.74 22.24
CA LYS A 225 25.57 7.81 21.96
C LYS A 225 26.27 8.13 20.65
N ARG A 226 27.58 7.89 20.65
CA ARG A 226 28.51 8.12 19.53
C ARG A 226 29.32 6.85 19.25
N ASP A 227 28.66 5.69 19.33
CA ASP A 227 29.32 4.40 19.12
C ASP A 227 29.87 4.33 17.69
N MET A 228 31.07 3.79 17.52
CA MET A 228 31.71 3.62 16.23
C MET A 228 31.48 2.22 15.69
N GLN A 229 31.26 2.13 14.38
CA GLN A 229 31.17 0.89 13.61
C GLN A 229 32.13 0.92 12.43
N PHE A 230 32.39 -0.27 11.90
CA PHE A 230 33.38 -0.47 10.85
C PHE A 230 32.83 -1.36 9.75
N TYR A 231 33.08 -0.98 8.51
CA TYR A 231 32.97 -1.88 7.36
C TYR A 231 34.32 -1.91 6.64
N ARG A 232 34.96 -3.08 6.62
CA ARG A 232 36.39 -3.21 6.28
C ARG A 232 37.22 -2.25 7.14
N ASN A 233 37.91 -1.30 6.52
CA ASN A 233 38.75 -0.31 7.19
C ASN A 233 38.10 1.09 7.26
N ILE A 234 36.79 1.20 6.99
CA ILE A 234 36.05 2.46 7.00
C ILE A 234 35.28 2.55 8.32
N SER A 235 35.55 3.60 9.10
CA SER A 235 34.92 3.82 10.40
C SER A 235 33.87 4.92 10.33
N PHE A 236 32.70 4.71 10.92
CA PHE A 236 31.59 5.66 10.95
C PHE A 236 30.80 5.52 12.26
N LEU A 237 30.08 6.56 12.67
CA LEU A 237 29.15 6.50 13.80
C LEU A 237 28.03 5.52 13.49
N TRP A 238 27.61 4.76 14.50
CA TRP A 238 26.46 3.90 14.38
C TRP A 238 25.16 4.72 14.38
N GLY A 239 24.44 4.64 13.28
CA GLY A 239 23.02 4.85 13.17
C GLY A 239 22.32 3.51 12.90
N TRP A 240 21.11 3.32 13.43
CA TRP A 240 20.37 2.05 13.37
C TRP A 240 20.41 1.38 11.98
N LYS A 241 21.06 0.21 11.91
CA LYS A 241 21.28 -0.60 10.70
C LYS A 241 21.99 0.11 9.54
N ALA A 242 22.63 1.25 9.79
CA ALA A 242 23.39 2.02 8.80
C ALA A 242 22.61 2.42 7.53
N GLY A 243 21.28 2.63 7.60
CA GLY A 243 20.48 3.14 6.48
C GLY A 243 20.82 4.59 6.17
N LEU A 244 20.99 4.98 4.90
CA LEU A 244 21.53 6.32 4.59
C LEU A 244 20.63 7.47 5.04
N PHE A 245 19.30 7.33 4.95
CA PHE A 245 18.43 8.47 5.28
C PHE A 245 18.60 8.96 6.71
N ILE A 246 18.93 8.08 7.66
CA ILE A 246 19.09 8.48 9.07
C ILE A 246 20.30 9.41 9.27
N TYR A 247 21.30 9.29 8.41
CA TYR A 247 22.48 10.16 8.44
C TYR A 247 22.25 11.46 7.66
N TYR A 248 21.50 11.41 6.57
CA TYR A 248 21.37 12.54 5.64
C TYR A 248 20.16 13.43 5.87
N MET A 249 19.04 12.90 6.36
CA MET A 249 17.78 13.63 6.41
C MET A 249 17.88 14.93 7.25
N PRO A 250 18.56 14.97 8.40
CA PRO A 250 18.78 16.24 9.10
C PRO A 250 19.65 17.23 8.32
N GLY A 251 20.60 16.73 7.51
CA GLY A 251 21.46 17.53 6.64
C GLY A 251 20.72 18.20 5.47
N ILE A 252 19.46 17.84 5.21
CA ILE A 252 18.58 18.60 4.31
C ILE A 252 18.22 19.96 4.94
N PHE A 253 18.10 20.04 6.27
CA PHE A 253 17.65 21.25 6.95
C PHE A 253 18.79 22.02 7.58
N VAL A 254 19.76 21.30 8.18
CA VAL A 254 20.96 21.87 8.77
C VAL A 254 22.11 21.75 7.79
N ASP A 255 22.85 22.84 7.58
CA ASP A 255 24.09 22.78 6.83
C ASP A 255 25.17 22.07 7.67
N GLU A 256 25.36 20.78 7.42
CA GLU A 256 26.31 19.96 8.18
C GLU A 256 27.73 19.98 7.56
N ARG A 257 27.99 20.75 6.50
CA ARG A 257 29.26 20.67 5.75
C ARG A 257 30.47 20.92 6.64
N GLY A 258 31.41 19.98 6.62
CA GLY A 258 32.63 20.03 7.42
C GLY A 258 32.47 19.64 8.90
N SER A 259 31.23 19.49 9.38
CA SER A 259 30.97 19.02 10.74
C SER A 259 31.43 17.57 10.97
N PHE A 260 31.46 17.17 12.24
CA PHE A 260 31.72 15.79 12.62
C PHE A 260 30.68 14.80 12.08
N ILE A 261 29.40 15.19 12.01
CA ILE A 261 28.34 14.33 11.43
C ILE A 261 28.54 14.17 9.94
N CYS A 262 28.86 15.24 9.21
CA CYS A 262 29.20 15.17 7.79
C CYS A 262 30.31 14.16 7.52
N ARG A 263 31.38 14.16 8.34
CA ARG A 263 32.47 13.19 8.24
C ARG A 263 31.99 11.74 8.38
N SER A 264 31.12 11.46 9.35
CA SER A 264 30.53 10.14 9.52
C SER A 264 29.63 9.75 8.35
N THR A 265 28.81 10.69 7.88
CA THR A 265 27.89 10.51 6.74
C THR A 265 28.66 10.18 5.45
N ILE A 266 29.79 10.86 5.20
CA ILE A 266 30.72 10.52 4.11
C ILE A 266 31.19 9.07 4.25
N ASN A 267 31.69 8.69 5.42
CA ASN A 267 32.26 7.36 5.65
C ASN A 267 31.24 6.23 5.51
N VAL A 268 30.03 6.36 6.07
CA VAL A 268 28.98 5.32 5.91
C VAL A 268 28.53 5.19 4.46
N THR A 269 28.53 6.27 3.68
CA THR A 269 28.22 6.23 2.25
C THR A 269 29.30 5.47 1.47
N ILE A 270 30.59 5.71 1.75
CA ILE A 270 31.69 4.95 1.16
C ILE A 270 31.63 3.47 1.58
N ALA A 271 31.26 3.19 2.83
CA ALA A 271 31.04 1.83 3.32
C ALA A 271 29.94 1.12 2.55
N GLN A 272 28.79 1.76 2.31
CA GLN A 272 27.70 1.19 1.50
C GLN A 272 28.08 0.99 0.03
N MET A 273 28.78 1.95 -0.60
CA MET A 273 29.29 1.77 -1.97
C MET A 273 30.27 0.59 -2.05
N THR A 274 31.12 0.42 -1.04
CA THR A 274 32.05 -0.71 -0.94
C THR A 274 31.30 -2.03 -0.75
N PHE A 275 30.27 -2.04 0.11
CA PHE A 275 29.40 -3.19 0.31
C PHE A 275 28.70 -3.62 -0.99
N ALA A 276 28.09 -2.68 -1.72
CA ALA A 276 27.44 -2.97 -3.00
C ALA A 276 28.41 -3.63 -3.99
N ASN A 277 29.64 -3.10 -4.08
CA ASN A 277 30.68 -3.68 -4.93
C ASN A 277 31.08 -5.09 -4.48
N ASP A 278 31.20 -5.33 -3.17
CA ASP A 278 31.51 -6.66 -2.62
C ASP A 278 30.42 -7.70 -2.89
N GLN A 279 29.16 -7.28 -2.90
CA GLN A 279 28.03 -8.13 -3.29
C GLN A 279 27.90 -8.31 -4.81
N GLY A 280 28.67 -7.56 -5.60
CA GLY A 280 28.55 -7.55 -7.06
C GLY A 280 27.29 -6.84 -7.57
N TYR A 281 26.66 -6.00 -6.74
CA TYR A 281 25.48 -5.24 -7.12
C TYR A 281 25.82 -4.13 -8.13
N PRO A 282 24.89 -3.84 -9.07
CA PRO A 282 25.10 -2.79 -10.05
C PRO A 282 25.03 -1.40 -9.42
N VAL A 283 24.17 -1.23 -8.41
CA VAL A 283 23.82 0.04 -7.75
C VAL A 283 24.02 -0.03 -6.24
N TRP A 284 24.00 1.13 -5.60
CA TRP A 284 24.03 1.31 -4.15
C TRP A 284 22.92 2.25 -3.68
N GLY A 285 22.78 2.43 -2.37
CA GLY A 285 21.74 3.27 -1.76
C GLY A 285 20.79 2.43 -0.92
N PHE A 286 21.23 2.02 0.27
CA PHE A 286 20.47 1.17 1.18
C PHE A 286 19.92 2.00 2.32
N SER A 287 18.60 1.92 2.50
CA SER A 287 17.84 2.67 3.49
C SER A 287 16.50 1.95 3.70
N PRO A 288 15.79 2.14 4.83
CA PRO A 288 14.41 1.69 4.94
C PRO A 288 13.56 2.21 3.78
N CYS A 289 12.87 1.28 3.13
CA CYS A 289 11.99 1.48 1.98
C CYS A 289 10.99 0.31 1.96
N ASP A 290 10.02 0.36 1.06
CA ASP A 290 9.22 -0.80 0.69
C ASP A 290 10.11 -1.88 0.09
N ILE A 291 9.84 -3.11 0.51
CA ILE A 291 10.42 -4.30 -0.10
C ILE A 291 9.45 -4.70 -1.22
N PRO A 292 9.89 -4.78 -2.50
CA PRO A 292 8.96 -5.02 -3.61
C PRO A 292 8.11 -6.28 -3.47
N GLU A 293 8.62 -7.30 -2.78
CA GLU A 293 7.90 -8.55 -2.49
C GLU A 293 6.97 -8.49 -1.25
N GLY A 294 6.91 -7.35 -0.56
CA GLY A 294 6.02 -7.05 0.55
C GLY A 294 6.74 -6.69 1.86
N GLY A 295 6.21 -5.68 2.53
CA GLY A 295 6.70 -5.16 3.82
C GLY A 295 7.55 -3.90 3.65
N TYR A 296 7.96 -3.32 4.78
CA TYR A 296 8.75 -2.09 4.84
C TYR A 296 9.94 -2.27 5.79
N GLY A 297 11.11 -1.77 5.41
CA GLY A 297 12.25 -1.66 6.32
C GLY A 297 13.61 -1.80 5.64
N MET A 298 14.65 -1.86 6.46
CA MET A 298 16.04 -1.98 5.98
C MET A 298 16.33 -3.40 5.46
N ASN A 299 16.68 -3.51 4.18
CA ASN A 299 17.15 -4.75 3.56
C ASN A 299 18.33 -4.45 2.61
N PHE A 300 19.49 -5.05 2.85
CA PHE A 300 20.69 -4.83 2.03
C PHE A 300 20.66 -5.51 0.65
N ALA A 301 19.58 -6.25 0.34
CA ALA A 301 19.27 -6.71 -1.01
C ALA A 301 18.34 -5.75 -1.77
N VAL A 302 17.87 -4.66 -1.15
CA VAL A 302 16.94 -3.70 -1.76
C VAL A 302 17.61 -2.33 -1.79
N ALA A 303 17.77 -1.77 -2.99
CA ALA A 303 18.24 -0.40 -3.16
C ALA A 303 17.07 0.56 -3.35
N THR A 304 17.19 1.77 -2.83
CA THR A 304 16.18 2.82 -2.95
C THR A 304 16.78 4.13 -3.47
N PRO A 305 16.15 4.79 -4.46
CA PRO A 305 16.72 5.99 -5.07
C PRO A 305 16.89 7.17 -4.12
N HIS A 306 16.01 7.34 -3.13
CA HIS A 306 16.11 8.47 -2.18
C HIS A 306 17.44 8.45 -1.42
N ALA A 307 17.94 7.26 -1.06
CA ALA A 307 19.21 7.08 -0.37
C ALA A 307 20.40 7.54 -1.23
N SER A 308 20.33 7.29 -2.54
CA SER A 308 21.32 7.77 -3.51
C SER A 308 21.22 9.29 -3.68
N VAL A 309 20.01 9.84 -3.86
CA VAL A 309 19.81 11.29 -4.05
C VAL A 309 20.31 12.09 -2.84
N LEU A 310 20.07 11.61 -1.61
CA LEU A 310 20.56 12.23 -0.38
C LEU A 310 22.09 12.46 -0.39
N ALA A 311 22.83 11.56 -1.02
CA ALA A 311 24.27 11.65 -1.13
C ALA A 311 24.78 12.68 -2.17
N LEU A 312 23.89 13.36 -2.92
CA LEU A 312 24.26 14.44 -3.86
C LEU A 312 25.13 15.52 -3.21
N LEU A 313 24.91 15.79 -1.92
CA LEU A 313 25.65 16.81 -1.18
C LEU A 313 27.16 16.53 -1.13
N TYR A 314 27.57 15.26 -1.20
CA TYR A 314 28.96 14.84 -1.02
C TYR A 314 29.52 14.02 -2.18
N PHE A 315 28.68 13.32 -2.96
CA PHE A 315 29.12 12.40 -4.03
C PHE A 315 28.33 12.58 -5.34
N PRO A 316 28.13 13.80 -5.86
CA PRO A 316 27.31 13.99 -7.06
C PRO A 316 27.82 13.18 -8.27
N GLU A 317 29.12 12.93 -8.37
CA GLU A 317 29.73 12.11 -9.42
C GLU A 317 29.37 10.63 -9.33
N ARG A 318 29.16 10.11 -8.11
CA ARG A 318 28.71 8.73 -7.89
C ARG A 318 27.21 8.61 -7.99
N VAL A 319 26.50 9.61 -7.48
CA VAL A 319 25.04 9.66 -7.53
C VAL A 319 24.55 9.76 -8.96
N PHE A 320 25.14 10.61 -9.80
CA PHE A 320 24.70 10.74 -11.19
C PHE A 320 24.76 9.40 -11.93
N LEU A 321 25.89 8.69 -11.85
CA LEU A 321 26.02 7.34 -12.42
C LEU A 321 25.02 6.35 -11.82
N ASN A 322 24.79 6.41 -10.51
CA ASN A 322 23.87 5.50 -9.81
C ASN A 322 22.41 5.74 -10.19
N LEU A 323 21.99 7.00 -10.38
CA LEU A 323 20.65 7.35 -10.83
C LEU A 323 20.41 6.88 -12.27
N LEU A 324 21.39 7.04 -13.17
CA LEU A 324 21.30 6.49 -14.53
C LEU A 324 21.13 4.96 -14.51
N MET A 325 21.85 4.26 -13.61
CA MET A 325 21.72 2.82 -13.44
C MET A 325 20.35 2.40 -12.87
N LEU A 326 19.83 3.13 -11.88
CA LEU A 326 18.49 2.88 -11.32
C LEU A 326 17.39 3.12 -12.37
N GLU A 327 17.54 4.16 -13.19
CA GLU A 327 16.65 4.47 -14.31
C GLU A 327 16.64 3.32 -15.34
N GLU A 328 17.81 2.82 -15.72
CA GLU A 328 17.95 1.65 -16.61
C GLU A 328 17.41 0.34 -16.03
N MET A 329 17.29 0.25 -14.70
CA MET A 329 16.64 -0.87 -14.04
C MET A 329 15.11 -0.78 -14.10
N GLY A 330 14.54 0.36 -14.52
CA GLY A 330 13.10 0.60 -14.60
C GLY A 330 12.50 1.24 -13.34
N VAL A 331 13.33 1.83 -12.47
CA VAL A 331 12.88 2.40 -11.18
C VAL A 331 12.30 3.81 -11.35
N ARG A 332 12.48 4.46 -12.50
CA ARG A 332 11.97 5.81 -12.78
C ARG A 332 10.87 5.78 -13.85
N GLU A 333 9.82 6.56 -13.64
CA GLU A 333 8.77 6.86 -14.62
C GLU A 333 8.41 8.36 -14.57
N ASP A 334 7.24 8.73 -15.12
CA ASP A 334 6.78 10.12 -15.30
C ASP A 334 6.63 10.93 -13.99
N LEU A 335 6.53 10.28 -12.84
CA LEU A 335 6.41 10.92 -11.52
C LEU A 335 7.72 10.87 -10.72
N GLY A 336 8.83 10.55 -11.38
CA GLY A 336 10.15 10.43 -10.77
C GLY A 336 10.45 8.98 -10.40
N PHE A 337 11.29 8.81 -9.39
CA PHE A 337 11.69 7.49 -8.94
C PHE A 337 10.60 6.85 -8.07
N LYS A 338 10.23 5.61 -8.42
CA LYS A 338 9.54 4.66 -7.54
C LYS A 338 10.42 4.31 -6.34
N ASP A 339 9.84 3.71 -5.31
CA ASP A 339 10.51 3.61 -4.03
C ASP A 339 11.76 2.72 -4.04
N SER A 340 11.74 1.55 -4.67
CA SER A 340 12.86 0.62 -4.54
C SER A 340 12.99 -0.43 -5.64
N VAL A 341 14.13 -1.13 -5.63
CA VAL A 341 14.40 -2.30 -6.47
C VAL A 341 15.14 -3.37 -5.69
N ASN A 342 14.69 -4.61 -5.81
CA ASN A 342 15.33 -5.77 -5.21
C ASN A 342 16.46 -6.29 -6.11
N LEU A 343 17.70 -6.25 -5.61
CA LEU A 343 18.93 -6.61 -6.30
C LEU A 343 19.19 -8.13 -6.37
N VAL A 344 18.23 -8.95 -5.96
CA VAL A 344 18.29 -10.42 -6.05
C VAL A 344 17.19 -10.97 -6.96
N SER A 345 16.02 -10.31 -7.01
CA SER A 345 14.92 -10.69 -7.89
C SER A 345 14.83 -9.82 -9.16
N GLY A 346 15.35 -8.59 -9.11
CA GLY A 346 15.18 -7.59 -10.17
C GLY A 346 13.79 -6.93 -10.17
N ILE A 347 12.96 -7.20 -9.15
CA ILE A 347 11.62 -6.62 -9.03
C ILE A 347 11.73 -5.19 -8.52
N VAL A 348 10.97 -4.29 -9.15
CA VAL A 348 10.85 -2.88 -8.79
C VAL A 348 9.55 -2.70 -8.00
N ASP A 349 9.58 -1.88 -6.96
CA ASP A 349 8.38 -1.47 -6.24
C ASP A 349 7.57 -0.48 -7.08
N GLU A 350 6.25 -0.56 -7.06
CA GLU A 350 5.37 0.26 -7.92
C GLU A 350 4.89 1.56 -7.23
N ASP A 351 5.13 1.72 -5.93
CA ASP A 351 4.66 2.87 -5.17
C ASP A 351 5.67 4.03 -5.19
N TYR A 352 5.10 5.22 -5.00
CA TYR A 352 5.80 6.45 -4.65
C TYR A 352 5.43 6.81 -3.21
N LEU A 353 6.42 6.92 -2.33
CA LEU A 353 6.22 7.30 -0.93
C LEU A 353 6.49 8.79 -0.73
N ALA A 354 5.57 9.53 -0.10
CA ALA A 354 5.69 10.97 0.08
C ALA A 354 6.93 11.38 0.89
N LEU A 355 7.32 10.57 1.87
CA LEU A 355 8.56 10.74 2.62
C LEU A 355 9.78 10.77 1.69
N ASP A 356 9.89 9.78 0.81
CA ASP A 356 11.03 9.57 -0.06
C ASP A 356 11.08 10.61 -1.20
N GLN A 357 9.91 10.93 -1.78
CA GLN A 357 9.78 12.03 -2.73
C GLN A 357 10.17 13.38 -2.10
N GLY A 358 9.79 13.61 -0.84
CA GLY A 358 10.20 14.79 -0.08
C GLY A 358 11.72 14.86 0.05
N MET A 359 12.36 13.77 0.48
CA MET A 359 13.81 13.72 0.60
C MET A 359 14.53 13.97 -0.74
N ILE A 360 14.02 13.41 -1.84
CA ILE A 360 14.57 13.62 -3.18
C ILE A 360 14.49 15.10 -3.57
N LEU A 361 13.29 15.70 -3.54
CA LEU A 361 13.07 17.07 -3.99
C LEU A 361 13.87 18.09 -3.16
N LEU A 362 13.83 17.96 -1.84
CA LEU A 362 14.49 18.90 -0.94
C LEU A 362 16.01 18.83 -1.06
N THR A 363 16.56 17.63 -1.24
CA THR A 363 18.01 17.47 -1.46
C THR A 363 18.45 18.11 -2.76
N ILE A 364 17.71 17.88 -3.86
CA ILE A 364 18.02 18.49 -5.16
C ILE A 364 17.93 20.01 -5.06
N ALA A 365 16.88 20.55 -4.42
CA ALA A 365 16.72 21.98 -4.23
C ALA A 365 17.92 22.57 -3.47
N ASN A 366 18.36 21.96 -2.38
CA ASN A 366 19.56 22.41 -1.67
C ASN A 366 20.83 22.33 -2.51
N TYR A 367 21.02 21.24 -3.25
CA TYR A 367 22.18 21.06 -4.11
C TYR A 367 22.28 22.14 -5.19
N LEU A 368 21.14 22.57 -5.75
CA LEU A 368 21.07 23.56 -6.82
C LEU A 368 21.15 25.01 -6.33
N ASN A 369 20.48 25.36 -5.21
CA ASN A 369 20.37 26.75 -4.78
C ASN A 369 20.26 26.95 -3.25
N SER A 370 20.57 25.93 -2.43
CA SER A 370 20.49 25.99 -0.97
C SER A 370 19.09 26.39 -0.43
N SER A 371 18.02 26.04 -1.16
CA SER A 371 16.65 26.47 -0.88
C SER A 371 16.21 26.28 0.57
N ILE A 372 16.44 25.10 1.17
CA ILE A 372 15.97 24.79 2.52
C ILE A 372 16.85 25.43 3.57
N TRP A 373 18.17 25.34 3.42
CA TRP A 373 19.13 25.97 4.36
C TRP A 373 18.90 27.48 4.50
N LYS A 374 18.60 28.16 3.39
CA LYS A 374 18.28 29.60 3.33
C LYS A 374 17.14 30.00 4.29
N TYR A 375 16.14 29.14 4.49
CA TYR A 375 15.00 29.44 5.34
C TYR A 375 15.12 28.84 6.74
N PHE A 376 15.63 27.61 6.86
CA PHE A 376 15.72 26.91 8.14
C PHE A 376 16.79 27.50 9.06
N MET A 377 17.99 27.75 8.53
CA MET A 377 19.16 28.12 9.35
C MET A 377 19.08 29.52 9.97
N LYS A 378 18.23 30.41 9.42
CA LYS A 378 18.03 31.78 9.95
C LYS A 378 17.01 31.87 11.09
N ASP A 379 16.33 30.76 11.39
CA ASP A 379 15.25 30.76 12.35
C ASP A 379 15.76 30.91 13.80
N PRO A 380 15.09 31.68 14.68
CA PRO A 380 15.50 31.84 16.08
C PRO A 380 15.61 30.53 16.87
N ILE A 381 14.73 29.55 16.62
CA ILE A 381 14.79 28.24 17.28
C ILE A 381 16.08 27.54 16.87
N VAL A 382 16.39 27.55 15.57
CA VAL A 382 17.54 26.85 15.00
C VAL A 382 18.84 27.53 15.42
N THR A 383 18.95 28.85 15.30
CA THR A 383 20.14 29.61 15.72
C THR A 383 20.44 29.44 17.21
N ASN A 384 19.42 29.43 18.07
CA ASN A 384 19.58 29.13 19.49
C ASN A 384 20.07 27.69 19.72
N ALA A 385 19.50 26.70 19.02
CA ALA A 385 19.95 25.31 19.13
C ALA A 385 21.42 25.15 18.75
N LEU A 386 21.82 25.69 17.59
CA LEU A 386 23.19 25.61 17.09
C LEU A 386 24.18 26.26 18.07
N SER A 387 23.82 27.42 18.63
CA SER A 387 24.65 28.11 19.64
C SER A 387 24.80 27.31 20.94
N LEU A 388 23.77 26.60 21.38
CA LEU A 388 23.81 25.79 22.60
C LEU A 388 24.53 24.46 22.40
N ILE A 389 24.47 23.90 21.19
CA ILE A 389 25.10 22.63 20.82
C ILE A 389 26.60 22.81 20.52
N GLY A 390 26.98 23.83 19.76
CA GLY A 390 28.38 24.14 19.39
C GLY A 390 29.08 23.12 18.47
N GLU A 391 28.59 21.88 18.33
CA GLU A 391 29.20 20.83 17.48
C GLU A 391 29.04 21.08 15.97
N TYR A 392 28.28 22.11 15.58
CA TYR A 392 28.13 22.58 14.19
C TYR A 392 29.08 23.72 13.84
N ASP A 393 29.87 24.23 14.79
CA ASP A 393 30.88 25.25 14.52
C ASP A 393 32.08 24.61 13.80
N VAL A 394 32.25 24.96 12.53
CA VAL A 394 33.32 24.44 11.67
C VAL A 394 34.35 25.54 11.41
N SER A 395 35.64 25.23 11.57
CA SER A 395 36.69 26.20 11.28
C SER A 395 36.80 26.50 9.78
N GLU A 396 37.22 27.71 9.44
CA GLU A 396 37.38 28.11 8.03
C GLU A 396 38.39 27.20 7.30
N GLU A 397 39.42 26.72 7.99
CA GLU A 397 40.42 25.76 7.46
C GLU A 397 39.76 24.45 6.98
N VAL A 398 38.79 23.93 7.75
CA VAL A 398 38.04 22.73 7.39
C VAL A 398 37.07 23.01 6.25
N LEU A 399 36.43 24.18 6.24
CA LEU A 399 35.56 24.60 5.14
C LEU A 399 36.33 24.83 3.83
N GLU A 400 37.55 25.37 3.88
CA GLU A 400 38.45 25.47 2.73
C GLU A 400 38.80 24.10 2.17
N ALA A 401 39.18 23.15 3.03
CA ALA A 401 39.43 21.76 2.62
C ALA A 401 38.16 21.11 2.03
N TYR A 402 36.99 21.39 2.62
CA TYR A 402 35.71 20.90 2.11
C TYR A 402 35.44 21.42 0.70
N ARG A 403 35.48 22.74 0.50
CA ARG A 403 35.25 23.35 -0.83
C ARG A 403 36.24 22.83 -1.87
N PHE A 404 37.49 22.62 -1.48
CA PHE A 404 38.50 22.09 -2.39
C PHE A 404 38.19 20.64 -2.83
N VAL A 405 37.78 19.76 -1.90
CA VAL A 405 37.51 18.34 -2.19
C VAL A 405 36.13 18.12 -2.84
N PHE A 406 35.09 18.71 -2.26
CA PHE A 406 33.69 18.42 -2.59
C PHE A 406 33.09 19.37 -3.63
N GLU A 407 33.77 20.47 -3.95
CA GLU A 407 33.36 21.37 -5.03
C GLU A 407 34.39 21.32 -6.15
N ASN A 408 35.60 21.85 -5.96
CA ASN A 408 36.59 22.00 -7.05
C ASN A 408 37.03 20.65 -7.65
N ALA A 409 37.55 19.72 -6.84
CA ALA A 409 37.99 18.42 -7.36
C ALA A 409 36.84 17.53 -7.85
N THR A 410 35.65 17.72 -7.29
CA THR A 410 34.44 17.01 -7.68
C THR A 410 33.90 17.52 -9.02
N GLU A 411 33.91 18.83 -9.25
CA GLU A 411 33.54 19.49 -10.52
C GLU A 411 34.39 18.98 -11.67
N ALA A 412 35.73 18.94 -11.51
CA ALA A 412 36.64 18.45 -12.55
C ALA A 412 36.36 17.01 -13.00
N VAL A 413 35.85 16.16 -12.11
CA VAL A 413 35.44 14.78 -12.42
C VAL A 413 34.04 14.75 -13.04
N LEU A 414 33.12 15.55 -12.51
CA LEU A 414 31.74 15.64 -12.99
C LEU A 414 31.63 16.13 -14.43
N GLU A 415 32.46 17.10 -14.84
CA GLU A 415 32.50 17.62 -16.21
C GLU A 415 32.77 16.49 -17.22
N LEU A 416 33.76 15.65 -16.95
CA LEU A 416 34.10 14.51 -17.79
C LEU A 416 32.96 13.48 -17.86
N ILE A 417 32.31 13.18 -16.73
CA ILE A 417 31.15 12.27 -16.71
C ILE A 417 29.99 12.84 -17.53
N ALA A 418 29.75 14.15 -17.44
CA ALA A 418 28.74 14.81 -18.25
C ALA A 418 29.04 14.70 -19.76
N GLU A 419 30.31 14.71 -20.13
CA GLU A 419 30.82 14.54 -21.50
C GLU A 419 30.96 13.06 -21.95
N GLU A 420 30.26 12.13 -21.29
CA GLU A 420 30.30 10.69 -21.59
C GLU A 420 31.67 10.03 -21.39
N ILE A 421 32.52 10.57 -20.53
CA ILE A 421 33.85 10.02 -20.20
C ILE A 421 33.86 9.53 -18.74
N ILE A 422 34.44 8.35 -18.50
CA ILE A 422 34.65 7.81 -17.15
C ILE A 422 36.13 7.96 -16.76
N PRO A 423 36.51 8.99 -15.97
CA PRO A 423 37.89 9.19 -15.56
C PRO A 423 38.24 8.32 -14.35
N VAL A 424 38.43 7.01 -14.57
CA VAL A 424 38.56 5.99 -13.52
C VAL A 424 39.61 6.35 -12.46
N SER A 425 40.85 6.68 -12.87
CA SER A 425 41.92 7.05 -11.93
C SER A 425 41.60 8.33 -11.14
N ALA A 426 40.99 9.34 -11.78
CA ALA A 426 40.58 10.55 -11.08
C ALA A 426 39.47 10.24 -10.05
N MET A 427 38.46 9.44 -10.43
CA MET A 427 37.38 9.02 -9.53
C MET A 427 37.89 8.22 -8.32
N ASP A 428 38.90 7.37 -8.49
CA ASP A 428 39.55 6.64 -7.38
C ASP A 428 40.30 7.59 -6.43
N ARG A 429 41.06 8.54 -6.98
CA ARG A 429 41.74 9.56 -6.17
C ARG A 429 40.76 10.48 -5.44
N LEU A 430 39.67 10.89 -6.09
CA LEU A 430 38.62 11.68 -5.46
C LEU A 430 37.95 10.90 -4.32
N LEU A 431 37.63 9.62 -4.50
CA LEU A 431 37.06 8.79 -3.44
C LEU A 431 38.01 8.69 -2.22
N LYS A 432 39.32 8.54 -2.47
CA LYS A 432 40.35 8.58 -1.42
C LYS A 432 40.42 9.93 -0.73
N ALA A 433 40.32 11.05 -1.46
CA ALA A 433 40.26 12.38 -0.90
C ALA A 433 39.08 12.55 0.06
N LYS A 434 37.88 12.12 -0.36
CA LYS A 434 36.66 12.16 0.45
C LYS A 434 36.77 11.28 1.70
N LEU A 435 37.36 10.08 1.59
CA LEU A 435 37.63 9.22 2.75
C LEU A 435 38.61 9.88 3.73
N MET A 436 39.71 10.47 3.25
CA MET A 436 40.66 11.18 4.13
C MET A 436 40.00 12.37 4.83
N PHE A 437 39.12 13.09 4.15
CA PHE A 437 38.32 14.15 4.76
C PHE A 437 37.43 13.61 5.88
N GLY A 438 36.70 12.51 5.65
CA GLY A 438 35.89 11.83 6.67
C GLY A 438 36.73 11.38 7.88
N CYS A 439 37.95 10.91 7.65
CA CYS A 439 38.90 10.57 8.70
C CYS A 439 39.51 11.78 9.44
N GLY A 440 39.18 13.03 9.08
CA GLY A 440 39.76 14.23 9.67
C GLY A 440 41.20 14.51 9.25
N ARG A 441 41.65 13.91 8.14
CA ARG A 441 43.00 14.07 7.56
C ARG A 441 42.95 15.04 6.38
N TYR A 442 42.66 16.31 6.69
CA TYR A 442 42.39 17.35 5.68
C TYR A 442 43.59 17.64 4.76
N ASP A 443 44.81 17.54 5.28
CA ASP A 443 46.07 17.62 4.53
C ASP A 443 46.15 16.57 3.42
N LEU A 444 45.85 15.31 3.77
CA LEU A 444 45.83 14.20 2.82
C LEU A 444 44.63 14.29 1.89
N ALA A 445 43.48 14.78 2.36
CA ALA A 445 42.31 14.99 1.54
C ALA A 445 42.60 15.97 0.40
N VAL A 446 43.19 17.13 0.72
CA VAL A 446 43.60 18.15 -0.25
C VAL A 446 44.68 17.62 -1.19
N LYS A 447 45.64 16.82 -0.69
CA LYS A 447 46.64 16.16 -1.54
C LYS A 447 45.99 15.26 -2.60
N TYR A 448 45.13 14.32 -2.19
CA TYR A 448 44.47 13.41 -3.12
C TYR A 448 43.49 14.12 -4.06
N ALA A 449 42.85 15.19 -3.61
CA ALA A 449 42.00 16.03 -4.46
C ALA A 449 42.83 16.71 -5.56
N ASN A 450 44.02 17.23 -5.25
CA ASN A 450 44.95 17.76 -6.27
C ASN A 450 45.37 16.68 -7.28
N GLU A 451 45.72 15.47 -6.80
CA GLU A 451 46.04 14.34 -7.68
C GLU A 451 44.86 13.99 -8.61
N SER A 452 43.63 14.00 -8.09
CA SER A 452 42.40 13.79 -8.88
C SER A 452 42.24 14.83 -9.98
N ILE A 453 42.42 16.12 -9.66
CA ILE A 453 42.31 17.21 -10.63
C ILE A 453 43.37 17.07 -11.73
N ALA A 454 44.62 16.73 -11.37
CA ALA A 454 45.69 16.51 -12.34
C ALA A 454 45.34 15.38 -13.31
N LEU A 455 44.84 14.25 -12.79
CA LEU A 455 44.41 13.11 -13.61
C LEU A 455 43.20 13.43 -14.50
N ALA A 456 42.25 14.24 -14.02
CA ALA A 456 41.13 14.69 -14.84
C ALA A 456 41.60 15.60 -16.00
N LYS A 457 42.56 16.50 -15.75
CA LYS A 457 43.11 17.41 -16.77
C LYS A 457 43.99 16.70 -17.80
N GLU A 458 44.76 15.70 -17.38
CA GLU A 458 45.62 14.89 -18.25
C GLU A 458 44.85 13.76 -18.96
N LEU A 459 43.52 13.91 -19.12
CA LEU A 459 42.56 12.92 -19.62
C LEU A 459 43.20 11.79 -20.43
N ASN A 460 43.23 10.59 -19.84
CA ASN A 460 43.67 9.39 -20.52
C ASN A 460 42.47 8.63 -21.08
N LEU A 461 42.05 8.96 -22.30
CA LEU A 461 40.89 8.32 -22.94
C LEU A 461 41.08 6.79 -23.10
N SER A 462 42.32 6.31 -23.23
CA SER A 462 42.59 4.87 -23.34
C SER A 462 42.23 4.09 -22.06
N GLU A 463 42.35 4.73 -20.89
CA GLU A 463 41.91 4.14 -19.61
C GLU A 463 40.38 3.99 -19.60
N CYS A 464 39.65 5.03 -19.99
CA CYS A 464 38.19 5.01 -20.09
C CYS A 464 37.70 3.92 -21.06
N ILE A 465 38.26 3.89 -22.28
CA ILE A 465 37.92 2.89 -23.30
C ILE A 465 38.16 1.47 -22.76
N SER A 466 39.33 1.21 -22.17
CA SER A 466 39.67 -0.09 -21.62
C SER A 466 38.72 -0.52 -20.49
N PHE A 467 38.37 0.41 -19.60
CA PHE A 467 37.47 0.17 -18.48
C PHE A 467 36.03 -0.16 -18.94
N VAL A 468 35.50 0.58 -19.91
CA VAL A 468 34.16 0.30 -20.44
C VAL A 468 34.15 -0.99 -21.27
N GLN A 469 35.20 -1.24 -22.05
CA GLN A 469 35.33 -2.51 -22.78
C GLN A 469 35.39 -3.72 -21.83
N ASP A 470 36.10 -3.62 -20.71
CA ASP A 470 36.11 -4.66 -19.67
C ASP A 470 34.71 -4.89 -19.07
N SER A 471 33.93 -3.83 -18.87
CA SER A 471 32.55 -3.94 -18.40
C SER A 471 31.63 -4.65 -19.41
N ILE A 472 31.78 -4.36 -20.71
CA ILE A 472 31.08 -5.06 -21.80
C ILE A 472 31.48 -6.54 -21.85
N ASN A 473 32.77 -6.85 -21.73
CA ASN A 473 33.28 -8.22 -21.74
C ASN A 473 32.70 -9.03 -20.58
N LYS A 474 32.67 -8.46 -19.38
CA LYS A 474 32.06 -9.09 -18.19
C LYS A 474 30.56 -9.35 -18.37
N ALA A 475 29.84 -8.46 -19.06
CA ALA A 475 28.44 -8.68 -19.39
C ALA A 475 28.27 -9.86 -20.37
N ALA A 476 29.07 -9.92 -21.44
CA ALA A 476 29.07 -11.04 -22.39
C ALA A 476 29.38 -12.38 -21.71
N GLU A 477 30.36 -12.40 -20.81
CA GLU A 477 30.72 -13.59 -20.01
C GLU A 477 29.57 -14.03 -19.08
N ALA A 478 28.91 -13.09 -18.41
CA ALA A 478 27.75 -13.39 -17.55
C ALA A 478 26.59 -13.99 -18.35
N ILE A 479 26.27 -13.42 -19.52
CA ILE A 479 25.24 -13.93 -20.43
C ILE A 479 25.59 -15.33 -20.93
N SER A 480 26.84 -15.54 -21.36
CA SER A 480 27.32 -16.85 -21.82
C SER A 480 27.21 -17.92 -20.72
N ARG A 481 27.65 -17.62 -19.50
CA ARG A 481 27.52 -18.51 -18.34
C ARG A 481 26.06 -18.82 -18.03
N ALA A 482 25.19 -17.82 -18.05
CA ALA A 482 23.76 -18.03 -17.79
C ALA A 482 23.10 -18.95 -18.82
N ARG A 483 23.43 -18.81 -20.11
CA ARG A 483 22.99 -19.73 -21.16
C ARG A 483 23.51 -21.15 -20.94
N GLN A 484 24.79 -21.31 -20.58
CA GLN A 484 25.36 -22.62 -20.25
C GLN A 484 24.65 -23.29 -19.06
N ASP A 485 24.26 -22.49 -18.06
CA ASP A 485 23.53 -22.97 -16.88
C ASP A 485 22.02 -23.17 -17.11
N ASN A 486 21.52 -22.89 -18.31
CA ASN A 486 20.11 -22.89 -18.70
C ASN A 486 19.24 -21.91 -17.88
N ARG A 487 19.82 -20.77 -17.46
CA ARG A 487 19.17 -19.68 -16.72
C ARG A 487 18.66 -18.63 -17.69
N VAL A 488 17.38 -18.67 -18.06
CA VAL A 488 16.84 -17.87 -19.20
C VAL A 488 15.78 -16.81 -18.82
N THR A 489 15.37 -16.71 -17.56
CA THR A 489 14.25 -15.82 -17.15
C THR A 489 14.48 -14.33 -17.40
N LEU A 490 15.73 -13.87 -17.45
CA LEU A 490 16.08 -12.45 -17.65
C LEU A 490 17.14 -12.25 -18.76
N ILE A 491 17.39 -13.28 -19.57
CA ILE A 491 18.48 -13.24 -20.56
C ILE A 491 18.16 -12.33 -21.74
N ASP A 492 16.92 -12.31 -22.21
CA ASP A 492 16.54 -11.43 -23.33
C ASP A 492 16.76 -9.95 -22.96
N LYS A 493 16.39 -9.56 -21.73
CA LYS A 493 16.66 -8.21 -21.19
C LYS A 493 18.16 -7.94 -21.08
N ALA A 494 18.95 -8.91 -20.65
CA ALA A 494 20.41 -8.77 -20.57
C ALA A 494 21.05 -8.62 -21.96
N ASP A 495 20.59 -9.37 -22.95
CA ASP A 495 21.07 -9.31 -24.33
C ASP A 495 20.75 -7.97 -25.01
N GLU A 496 19.54 -7.46 -24.84
CA GLU A 496 19.13 -6.14 -25.35
C GLU A 496 20.05 -5.04 -24.81
N LEU A 497 20.20 -4.96 -23.49
CA LEU A 497 21.09 -3.99 -22.83
C LEU A 497 22.56 -4.17 -23.25
N TYR A 498 23.02 -5.40 -23.43
CA TYR A 498 24.38 -5.67 -23.91
C TYR A 498 24.60 -5.15 -25.33
N ASN A 499 23.65 -5.39 -26.24
CA ASN A 499 23.74 -4.93 -27.62
C ASN A 499 23.75 -3.41 -27.71
N GLU A 500 22.89 -2.74 -26.92
CA GLU A 500 22.90 -1.28 -26.78
C GLU A 500 24.23 -0.78 -26.20
N ALA A 501 24.78 -1.45 -25.19
CA ALA A 501 26.07 -1.08 -24.62
C ALA A 501 27.19 -1.09 -25.68
N VAL A 502 27.24 -2.12 -26.54
CA VAL A 502 28.21 -2.22 -27.64
C VAL A 502 27.98 -1.13 -28.68
N GLN A 503 26.72 -0.82 -29.02
CA GLN A 503 26.41 0.27 -29.94
C GLN A 503 26.91 1.62 -29.39
N LEU A 504 26.54 1.96 -28.15
CA LEU A 504 26.92 3.22 -27.50
C LEU A 504 28.44 3.35 -27.35
N PHE A 505 29.15 2.25 -27.12
CA PHE A 505 30.61 2.23 -27.08
C PHE A 505 31.22 2.66 -28.42
N ASN A 506 30.69 2.15 -29.53
CA ASN A 506 31.14 2.52 -30.87
C ASN A 506 30.76 3.97 -31.25
N GLU A 507 29.75 4.54 -30.60
CA GLU A 507 29.37 5.95 -30.70
C GLU A 507 30.18 6.88 -29.76
N ASN A 508 31.17 6.34 -29.03
CA ASN A 508 31.97 7.03 -28.00
C ASN A 508 31.14 7.59 -26.82
N LYS A 509 29.98 6.99 -26.52
CA LYS A 509 29.15 7.33 -25.36
C LYS A 509 29.50 6.40 -24.19
N TYR A 510 30.67 6.61 -23.57
CA TYR A 510 31.24 5.63 -22.65
C TYR A 510 30.49 5.53 -21.32
N VAL A 511 29.94 6.63 -20.78
CA VAL A 511 29.11 6.58 -19.58
C VAL A 511 27.84 5.78 -19.83
N SER A 512 27.13 6.09 -20.91
CA SER A 512 25.90 5.38 -21.29
C SER A 512 26.17 3.89 -21.56
N SER A 513 27.23 3.59 -22.29
CA SER A 513 27.67 2.21 -22.56
C SER A 513 27.99 1.44 -21.28
N TYR A 514 28.72 2.06 -20.36
CA TYR A 514 29.08 1.47 -19.07
C TYR A 514 27.85 1.14 -18.22
N VAL A 515 26.90 2.08 -18.12
CA VAL A 515 25.64 1.88 -17.40
C VAL A 515 24.92 0.65 -17.95
N LYS A 516 24.70 0.60 -19.27
CA LYS A 516 24.01 -0.52 -19.94
C LYS A 516 24.76 -1.84 -19.74
N ALA A 517 26.08 -1.88 -19.91
CA ALA A 517 26.88 -3.08 -19.71
C ALA A 517 26.78 -3.60 -18.27
N ARG A 518 26.79 -2.70 -17.28
CA ARG A 518 26.70 -3.07 -15.86
C ARG A 518 25.33 -3.65 -15.52
N ILE A 519 24.25 -3.08 -16.05
CA ILE A 519 22.89 -3.60 -15.86
C ILE A 519 22.65 -4.90 -16.65
N ALA A 520 23.20 -5.04 -17.86
CA ALA A 520 23.17 -6.28 -18.64
C ALA A 520 23.81 -7.44 -17.87
N LYS A 521 25.02 -7.22 -17.33
CA LYS A 521 25.70 -8.20 -16.47
C LYS A 521 24.83 -8.60 -15.27
N PHE A 522 24.22 -7.62 -14.60
CA PHE A 522 23.36 -7.85 -13.46
C PHE A 522 22.18 -8.78 -13.81
N TYR A 523 21.41 -8.46 -14.84
CA TYR A 523 20.26 -9.29 -15.25
C TYR A 523 20.69 -10.70 -15.68
N ALA A 524 21.85 -10.84 -16.32
CA ALA A 524 22.41 -12.14 -16.63
C ALA A 524 22.78 -12.95 -15.37
N ASP A 525 23.35 -12.30 -14.35
CA ASP A 525 23.74 -12.94 -13.09
C ASP A 525 22.51 -13.38 -12.27
N ILE A 526 21.45 -12.55 -12.19
CA ILE A 526 20.23 -12.88 -11.43
C ILE A 526 19.23 -13.76 -12.21
N SER A 527 19.45 -13.97 -13.51
CA SER A 527 18.63 -14.87 -14.32
C SER A 527 18.59 -16.27 -13.70
N ARG A 528 17.39 -16.85 -13.67
CA ARG A 528 17.08 -18.17 -13.11
C ARG A 528 16.69 -19.17 -14.19
N ARG A 529 16.80 -20.47 -13.88
CA ARG A 529 16.22 -21.54 -14.70
C ARG A 529 14.70 -21.38 -14.75
N PRO A 530 14.04 -21.69 -15.87
CA PRO A 530 12.58 -21.71 -15.93
C PRO A 530 12.05 -22.63 -14.82
N ALA A 531 11.09 -22.14 -14.05
CA ALA A 531 10.38 -23.00 -13.14
C ALA A 531 9.61 -24.04 -13.97
N VAL A 532 9.93 -25.33 -13.78
CA VAL A 532 9.09 -26.41 -14.33
C VAL A 532 7.80 -26.40 -13.54
N LYS A 533 6.77 -25.74 -14.07
CA LYS A 533 5.44 -25.72 -13.47
C LYS A 533 4.90 -27.15 -13.42
N ARG A 534 4.49 -27.60 -12.24
CA ARG A 534 3.87 -28.92 -12.05
C ARG A 534 2.48 -28.90 -12.68
N GLU A 535 2.09 -30.01 -13.30
CA GLU A 535 0.73 -30.20 -13.78
C GLU A 535 -0.26 -30.14 -12.60
N THR A 536 -1.47 -29.66 -12.86
CA THR A 536 -2.58 -29.76 -11.92
C THR A 536 -3.78 -30.42 -12.57
N SER A 537 -4.57 -31.14 -11.78
CA SER A 537 -5.87 -31.63 -12.20
C SER A 537 -6.94 -31.13 -11.24
N LEU A 538 -8.04 -30.63 -11.81
CA LEU A 538 -9.16 -30.07 -11.06
C LEU A 538 -10.38 -30.96 -11.27
N THR A 539 -11.13 -31.23 -10.22
CA THR A 539 -12.37 -32.00 -10.28
C THR A 539 -13.53 -31.19 -9.75
N LEU A 540 -14.72 -31.45 -10.29
CA LEU A 540 -15.96 -30.88 -9.80
C LEU A 540 -17.04 -31.95 -9.82
N SER A 541 -17.84 -32.00 -8.77
CA SER A 541 -18.90 -32.98 -8.59
C SER A 541 -20.08 -32.38 -7.83
N THR A 542 -21.21 -33.05 -7.92
CA THR A 542 -22.42 -32.75 -7.14
C THR A 542 -22.87 -34.02 -6.45
N ALA A 543 -23.49 -33.89 -5.27
CA ALA A 543 -24.03 -35.05 -4.55
C ALA A 543 -25.18 -35.72 -5.30
N LYS A 544 -25.92 -34.97 -6.13
CA LYS A 544 -27.03 -35.45 -6.93
C LYS A 544 -27.22 -34.62 -8.22
N PRO A 545 -27.77 -35.20 -9.29
CA PRO A 545 -27.98 -34.50 -10.56
C PRO A 545 -29.23 -33.62 -10.57
N GLU A 546 -30.18 -33.87 -9.66
CA GLU A 546 -31.47 -33.17 -9.61
C GLU A 546 -31.74 -32.57 -8.23
N PHE A 547 -32.18 -31.33 -8.22
CA PHE A 547 -32.57 -30.56 -7.06
C PHE A 547 -34.01 -30.07 -7.24
N ARG A 548 -34.72 -29.77 -6.15
CA ARG A 548 -36.04 -29.14 -6.22
C ARG A 548 -36.00 -27.78 -5.57
N TYR A 549 -36.55 -26.76 -6.22
CA TYR A 549 -36.68 -25.45 -5.59
C TYR A 549 -37.43 -25.55 -4.25
N PRO A 550 -36.99 -24.89 -3.15
CA PRO A 550 -35.91 -23.89 -3.05
C PRO A 550 -34.54 -24.43 -2.57
N GLU A 551 -34.27 -25.72 -2.77
CA GLU A 551 -33.00 -26.34 -2.36
C GLU A 551 -31.78 -25.69 -3.05
N ASN A 552 -30.69 -25.49 -2.31
CA ASN A 552 -29.44 -24.97 -2.86
C ASN A 552 -28.71 -26.08 -3.63
N VAL A 553 -28.27 -25.78 -4.85
CA VAL A 553 -27.33 -26.62 -5.59
C VAL A 553 -25.97 -26.51 -4.92
N THR A 554 -25.40 -27.64 -4.50
CA THR A 554 -24.09 -27.70 -3.86
C THR A 554 -23.12 -28.51 -4.70
N LEU A 555 -21.99 -27.90 -5.05
CA LEU A 555 -20.90 -28.49 -5.82
C LEU A 555 -19.66 -28.60 -4.95
N SER A 556 -18.93 -29.70 -5.08
CA SER A 556 -17.68 -29.93 -4.37
C SER A 556 -16.60 -30.40 -5.35
N GLY A 557 -15.37 -29.97 -5.11
CA GLY A 557 -14.24 -30.28 -5.98
C GLY A 557 -12.93 -30.34 -5.23
N SER A 558 -11.90 -30.79 -5.94
CA SER A 558 -10.53 -30.81 -5.44
C SER A 558 -9.51 -30.51 -6.53
N ILE A 559 -8.37 -29.95 -6.13
CA ILE A 559 -7.18 -29.78 -6.97
C ILE A 559 -6.08 -30.76 -6.54
N ASP A 560 -5.45 -31.41 -7.50
CA ASP A 560 -4.28 -32.27 -7.30
C ASP A 560 -3.07 -31.69 -8.06
N PRO A 561 -1.89 -31.59 -7.44
CA PRO A 561 -1.61 -31.86 -6.03
C PRO A 561 -2.34 -30.88 -5.09
N PRO A 562 -2.58 -31.27 -3.82
CA PRO A 562 -3.34 -30.45 -2.88
C PRO A 562 -2.59 -29.16 -2.56
N ILE A 563 -3.19 -28.04 -2.97
CA ILE A 563 -2.64 -26.69 -2.78
C ILE A 563 -3.74 -25.73 -2.35
N LYS A 564 -3.39 -24.77 -1.49
CA LYS A 564 -4.28 -23.69 -1.05
C LYS A 564 -4.27 -22.56 -2.09
N VAL A 565 -5.33 -22.45 -2.88
CA VAL A 565 -5.47 -21.53 -4.01
C VAL A 565 -6.93 -21.13 -4.21
N ASP A 566 -7.16 -20.04 -4.94
CA ASP A 566 -8.49 -19.62 -5.35
C ASP A 566 -8.91 -20.31 -6.66
N ILE A 567 -10.17 -20.71 -6.72
CA ILE A 567 -10.81 -21.42 -7.83
C ILE A 567 -12.04 -20.62 -8.29
N LEU A 568 -12.11 -20.30 -9.57
CA LEU A 568 -13.27 -19.65 -10.17
C LEU A 568 -14.32 -20.69 -10.56
N ILE A 569 -15.54 -20.55 -10.06
CA ILE A 569 -16.69 -21.33 -10.51
C ILE A 569 -17.37 -20.59 -11.65
N GLU A 570 -17.56 -21.28 -12.78
CA GLU A 570 -18.23 -20.74 -13.96
C GLU A 570 -19.52 -21.52 -14.26
N ARG A 571 -20.53 -20.79 -14.72
CA ARG A 571 -21.80 -21.34 -15.22
C ARG A 571 -21.97 -21.04 -16.69
N LYS A 572 -22.49 -22.00 -17.45
CA LYS A 572 -22.79 -21.83 -18.87
C LYS A 572 -24.05 -20.99 -19.06
N VAL A 573 -23.95 -19.94 -19.89
CA VAL A 573 -25.06 -19.07 -20.31
C VAL A 573 -25.00 -18.94 -21.84
N GLY A 574 -25.92 -19.61 -22.54
CA GLY A 574 -25.84 -19.78 -24.00
C GLY A 574 -24.57 -20.56 -24.40
N ASN A 575 -23.74 -19.95 -25.25
CA ASN A 575 -22.46 -20.52 -25.68
C ASN A 575 -21.26 -20.04 -24.85
N LEU A 576 -21.48 -19.21 -23.84
CA LEU A 576 -20.41 -18.61 -23.03
C LEU A 576 -20.39 -19.18 -21.62
N TRP A 577 -19.20 -19.22 -21.03
CA TRP A 577 -19.00 -19.47 -19.60
C TRP A 577 -18.90 -18.12 -18.89
N LYS A 578 -19.65 -17.94 -17.80
CA LYS A 578 -19.61 -16.74 -16.97
C LYS A 578 -19.19 -17.11 -15.55
N GLY A 579 -18.23 -16.37 -14.99
CA GLY A 579 -17.85 -16.48 -13.60
C GLY A 579 -19.03 -16.19 -12.67
N VAL A 580 -19.19 -17.04 -11.66
CA VAL A 580 -20.26 -16.94 -10.66
C VAL A 580 -19.68 -16.52 -9.31
N GLU A 581 -18.63 -17.20 -8.87
CA GLU A 581 -18.00 -16.97 -7.56
C GLU A 581 -16.56 -17.51 -7.56
N VAL A 582 -15.71 -16.96 -6.69
CA VAL A 582 -14.35 -17.46 -6.42
C VAL A 582 -14.34 -18.12 -5.05
N VAL A 583 -13.86 -19.36 -4.98
CA VAL A 583 -13.77 -20.14 -3.73
C VAL A 583 -12.34 -20.57 -3.48
N SER A 584 -11.88 -20.49 -2.23
CA SER A 584 -10.54 -20.95 -1.85
C SER A 584 -10.54 -22.42 -1.44
N THR A 585 -9.52 -23.15 -1.83
CA THR A 585 -9.29 -24.53 -1.37
C THR A 585 -8.75 -24.55 0.07
N ASP A 586 -9.03 -25.64 0.78
CA ASP A 586 -8.39 -25.92 2.07
C ASP A 586 -6.96 -26.47 1.89
N SER A 587 -6.28 -26.79 3.01
CA SER A 587 -4.94 -27.37 2.99
C SER A 587 -4.85 -28.76 2.33
N SER A 588 -6.00 -29.42 2.12
CA SER A 588 -6.11 -30.67 1.38
C SER A 588 -6.52 -30.48 -0.09
N GLY A 589 -6.55 -29.23 -0.58
CA GLY A 589 -6.92 -28.91 -1.95
C GLY A 589 -8.41 -29.02 -2.26
N ARG A 590 -9.28 -29.15 -1.25
CA ARG A 590 -10.74 -29.32 -1.43
C ARG A 590 -11.49 -28.00 -1.30
N PHE A 591 -12.60 -27.86 -2.03
CA PHE A 591 -13.47 -26.68 -1.99
C PHE A 591 -14.95 -27.08 -2.15
N THR A 592 -15.86 -26.20 -1.73
CA THR A 592 -17.31 -26.37 -1.89
C THR A 592 -17.96 -25.04 -2.22
N PHE A 593 -18.98 -25.06 -3.07
CA PHE A 593 -19.75 -23.92 -3.55
C PHE A 593 -21.24 -24.26 -3.50
N SER A 594 -22.07 -23.34 -3.01
CA SER A 594 -23.52 -23.53 -2.93
C SER A 594 -24.26 -22.30 -3.45
N ILE A 595 -25.23 -22.52 -4.35
CA ILE A 595 -26.03 -21.45 -4.96
C ILE A 595 -27.51 -21.85 -5.04
N ARG A 596 -28.41 -20.88 -4.82
CA ARG A 596 -29.83 -21.04 -5.09
C ARG A 596 -30.14 -20.66 -6.53
N LEU A 597 -30.83 -21.53 -7.25
CA LEU A 597 -31.19 -21.34 -8.66
C LEU A 597 -32.69 -21.55 -8.85
N ASP A 598 -33.26 -20.83 -9.82
CA ASP A 598 -34.62 -21.08 -10.29
C ASP A 598 -34.70 -22.42 -11.06
N PRO A 599 -35.90 -22.98 -11.31
CA PRO A 599 -36.01 -24.20 -12.10
C PRO A 599 -35.42 -24.07 -13.51
N GLY A 600 -34.63 -25.06 -13.91
CA GLY A 600 -33.89 -25.05 -15.17
C GLY A 600 -32.73 -26.04 -15.19
N ASN A 601 -32.07 -26.15 -16.34
CA ASN A 601 -30.88 -26.97 -16.52
C ASN A 601 -29.63 -26.08 -16.53
N TYR A 602 -28.63 -26.44 -15.73
CA TYR A 602 -27.41 -25.66 -15.57
C TYR A 602 -26.17 -26.54 -15.75
N SER A 603 -25.15 -25.96 -16.37
CA SER A 603 -23.83 -26.57 -16.49
C SER A 603 -22.80 -25.72 -15.77
N PHE A 604 -21.98 -26.35 -14.93
CA PHE A 604 -20.93 -25.73 -14.14
C PHE A 604 -19.57 -26.34 -14.46
N ARG A 605 -18.51 -25.54 -14.32
CA ARG A 605 -17.12 -25.98 -14.27
C ARG A 605 -16.34 -25.12 -13.29
N ALA A 606 -15.21 -25.63 -12.83
CA ALA A 606 -14.26 -24.92 -12.00
C ALA A 606 -12.97 -24.65 -12.80
N CYS A 607 -12.34 -23.51 -12.54
CA CYS A 607 -11.15 -23.04 -13.25
C CYS A 607 -10.07 -22.62 -12.25
N PHE A 608 -8.88 -23.20 -12.37
CA PHE A 608 -7.67 -22.76 -11.72
C PHE A 608 -6.76 -22.10 -12.76
N PHE A 609 -6.35 -20.85 -12.52
CA PHE A 609 -5.55 -20.07 -13.48
C PHE A 609 -4.04 -20.37 -13.44
N GLY A 610 -3.60 -21.28 -12.58
CA GLY A 610 -2.19 -21.57 -12.40
C GLY A 610 -1.53 -20.64 -11.38
N SER A 611 -0.25 -20.88 -11.13
CA SER A 611 0.62 -20.05 -10.31
C SER A 611 2.04 -20.06 -10.89
N GLU A 612 3.00 -19.48 -10.17
CA GLU A 612 4.42 -19.59 -10.51
C GLU A 612 4.92 -21.04 -10.51
N ARG A 613 4.30 -21.92 -9.69
CA ARG A 613 4.73 -23.31 -9.50
C ARG A 613 3.85 -24.34 -10.18
N TYR A 614 2.64 -23.98 -10.57
CA TYR A 614 1.61 -24.91 -11.05
C TYR A 614 0.93 -24.41 -12.32
N LYS A 615 0.67 -25.31 -13.28
CA LYS A 615 -0.06 -24.97 -14.51
C LYS A 615 -1.56 -24.77 -14.24
N PRO A 616 -2.27 -23.99 -15.05
CA PRO A 616 -3.73 -23.87 -15.00
C PRO A 616 -4.40 -25.21 -15.30
N SER A 617 -5.60 -25.41 -14.76
CA SER A 617 -6.45 -26.57 -15.06
C SER A 617 -7.93 -26.21 -14.97
N ILE A 618 -8.76 -26.95 -15.71
CA ILE A 618 -10.21 -26.79 -15.75
C ILE A 618 -10.82 -28.14 -15.40
N SER A 619 -11.87 -28.13 -14.58
CA SER A 619 -12.56 -29.36 -14.19
C SER A 619 -13.38 -29.97 -15.32
N ASN A 620 -13.86 -31.19 -15.09
CA ASN A 620 -15.01 -31.72 -15.82
C ASN A 620 -16.25 -30.80 -15.67
N ILE A 621 -17.18 -30.89 -16.61
CA ILE A 621 -18.46 -30.18 -16.56
C ILE A 621 -19.46 -30.97 -15.71
N VAL A 622 -20.11 -30.30 -14.76
CA VAL A 622 -21.21 -30.85 -13.96
C VAL A 622 -22.53 -30.26 -14.45
N ASN A 623 -23.45 -31.12 -14.84
CA ASN A 623 -24.80 -30.72 -15.22
C ASN A 623 -25.77 -31.00 -14.07
N VAL A 624 -26.61 -30.03 -13.74
CA VAL A 624 -27.64 -30.14 -12.71
C VAL A 624 -28.97 -29.65 -13.27
N ALA A 625 -30.05 -30.32 -12.89
CA ALA A 625 -31.40 -29.87 -13.15
C ALA A 625 -32.05 -29.42 -11.84
N VAL A 626 -32.63 -28.22 -11.84
CA VAL A 626 -33.47 -27.73 -10.76
C VAL A 626 -34.91 -27.88 -11.22
N LEU A 627 -35.64 -28.76 -10.57
CA LEU A 627 -37.06 -29.00 -10.82
C LEU A 627 -37.91 -28.01 -10.02
N LYS A 628 -39.12 -27.77 -10.52
CA LYS A 628 -40.13 -26.99 -9.78
C LYS A 628 -40.40 -27.60 -8.40
N GLY A 629 -40.53 -26.74 -7.40
CA GLY A 629 -40.85 -27.09 -6.03
C GLY A 629 -42.26 -27.70 -5.91
N LEU A 630 -42.49 -28.40 -4.82
CA LEU A 630 -43.80 -28.96 -4.50
C LEU A 630 -44.60 -27.98 -3.63
N ARG A 631 -45.93 -28.03 -3.78
CA ARG A 631 -46.88 -27.32 -2.91
C ARG A 631 -47.71 -28.31 -2.12
N GLU A 632 -47.91 -27.99 -0.85
CA GLU A 632 -48.91 -28.61 0.01
C GLU A 632 -50.24 -27.85 -0.17
N ILE A 633 -51.31 -28.60 -0.41
CA ILE A 633 -52.67 -28.06 -0.53
C ILE A 633 -53.50 -28.68 0.60
N ASN A 634 -54.25 -27.85 1.32
CA ASN A 634 -55.18 -28.31 2.35
C ASN A 634 -56.56 -27.69 2.13
N ILE A 635 -57.61 -28.48 2.35
CA ILE A 635 -59.01 -28.04 2.38
C ILE A 635 -59.62 -28.50 3.70
N SER A 636 -60.43 -27.65 4.31
CA SER A 636 -61.04 -27.77 5.63
C SER A 636 -62.42 -27.09 5.64
N GLY A 637 -63.23 -27.30 6.69
CA GLY A 637 -64.53 -26.65 6.86
C GLY A 637 -65.71 -27.32 6.14
N VAL A 638 -65.49 -28.53 5.62
CA VAL A 638 -66.53 -29.38 5.04
C VAL A 638 -66.69 -30.62 5.92
N GLU A 639 -67.85 -30.78 6.57
CA GLU A 639 -68.20 -32.00 7.31
C GLU A 639 -68.67 -33.09 6.35
N ASP A 640 -68.48 -34.37 6.71
CA ASP A 640 -68.88 -35.51 5.86
C ASP A 640 -70.38 -35.52 5.53
N ARG A 641 -71.21 -34.96 6.41
CA ARG A 641 -72.66 -34.84 6.26
C ARG A 641 -73.15 -33.45 6.60
N VAL A 642 -73.85 -32.80 5.68
CA VAL A 642 -74.36 -31.43 5.82
C VAL A 642 -75.87 -31.41 5.62
N LYS A 643 -76.60 -30.64 6.44
CA LYS A 643 -78.06 -30.48 6.28
C LYS A 643 -78.40 -29.52 5.14
N LEU A 644 -79.48 -29.79 4.42
CA LEU A 644 -80.00 -28.89 3.38
C LEU A 644 -80.37 -27.51 3.94
N GLY A 645 -80.06 -26.47 3.17
CA GLY A 645 -80.32 -25.07 3.52
C GLY A 645 -79.28 -24.42 4.44
N ILE A 646 -78.23 -25.15 4.84
CA ILE A 646 -77.10 -24.61 5.59
C ILE A 646 -76.00 -24.12 4.62
N LYS A 647 -75.36 -23.00 4.97
CA LYS A 647 -74.15 -22.53 4.29
C LYS A 647 -72.93 -23.31 4.79
N VAL A 648 -72.23 -23.98 3.89
CA VAL A 648 -70.95 -24.65 4.14
C VAL A 648 -69.81 -23.67 3.88
N ASN A 649 -68.90 -23.53 4.83
CA ASN A 649 -67.73 -22.66 4.74
C ASN A 649 -66.49 -23.49 4.41
N ILE A 650 -66.10 -23.48 3.14
CA ILE A 650 -64.87 -24.12 2.67
C ILE A 650 -63.71 -23.18 2.98
N SER A 651 -62.69 -23.66 3.68
CA SER A 651 -61.45 -22.93 3.92
C SER A 651 -60.24 -23.81 3.65
N GLY A 652 -59.11 -23.24 3.30
CA GLY A 652 -57.90 -24.02 3.07
C GLY A 652 -56.66 -23.18 2.97
N TYR A 653 -55.53 -23.82 2.73
CA TYR A 653 -54.25 -23.14 2.49
C TYR A 653 -53.42 -23.83 1.41
N VAL A 654 -52.50 -23.06 0.82
CA VAL A 654 -51.44 -23.55 -0.07
C VAL A 654 -50.09 -23.10 0.47
N LYS A 655 -49.15 -24.05 0.64
CA LYS A 655 -47.79 -23.75 1.13
C LYS A 655 -46.71 -24.39 0.25
N PRO A 656 -45.68 -23.64 -0.17
CA PRO A 656 -45.54 -22.18 -0.04
C PRO A 656 -46.48 -21.42 -0.99
N SER A 657 -46.87 -20.20 -0.59
CA SER A 657 -47.76 -19.29 -1.34
C SER A 657 -47.03 -18.39 -2.35
N GLU A 658 -45.71 -18.49 -2.45
CA GLU A 658 -44.90 -17.71 -3.39
C GLU A 658 -45.39 -17.87 -4.84
N GLU A 659 -45.39 -16.76 -5.59
CA GLU A 659 -45.86 -16.64 -6.98
C GLU A 659 -47.36 -16.92 -7.20
N LEU A 660 -48.12 -17.18 -6.15
CA LEU A 660 -49.53 -17.55 -6.24
C LEU A 660 -50.42 -16.37 -5.77
N GLN A 661 -51.38 -15.97 -6.61
CA GLN A 661 -52.35 -14.91 -6.28
C GLN A 661 -53.76 -15.45 -6.05
N ASN A 662 -54.09 -16.59 -6.66
CA ASN A 662 -55.41 -17.19 -6.58
C ASN A 662 -55.37 -18.72 -6.73
N VAL A 663 -56.45 -19.37 -6.31
CA VAL A 663 -56.75 -20.79 -6.56
C VAL A 663 -58.10 -20.92 -7.25
N ILE A 664 -58.32 -22.03 -7.95
CA ILE A 664 -59.58 -22.33 -8.64
C ILE A 664 -60.36 -23.33 -7.79
N LEU A 665 -61.52 -22.92 -7.29
CA LEU A 665 -62.47 -23.77 -6.58
C LEU A 665 -63.54 -24.28 -7.55
N LYS A 666 -63.65 -25.59 -7.71
CA LYS A 666 -64.69 -26.26 -8.49
C LYS A 666 -65.61 -27.05 -7.57
N ILE A 667 -66.90 -26.76 -7.64
CA ILE A 667 -67.93 -27.44 -6.83
C ILE A 667 -68.87 -28.18 -7.77
N ILE A 668 -69.03 -29.48 -7.57
CA ILE A 668 -69.89 -30.37 -8.36
C ILE A 668 -71.07 -30.79 -7.50
N ASP A 669 -72.28 -30.52 -7.98
CA ASP A 669 -73.52 -30.88 -7.31
C ASP A 669 -73.95 -32.35 -7.60
N PRO A 670 -74.97 -32.88 -6.89
CA PRO A 670 -75.43 -34.26 -7.09
C PRO A 670 -76.01 -34.57 -8.48
N ALA A 671 -76.33 -33.54 -9.27
CA ALA A 671 -76.77 -33.68 -10.66
C ALA A 671 -75.59 -33.60 -11.66
N ASN A 672 -74.35 -33.66 -11.16
CA ASN A 672 -73.11 -33.49 -11.92
C ASN A 672 -72.96 -32.12 -12.61
N MET A 673 -73.65 -31.09 -12.14
CA MET A 673 -73.38 -29.72 -12.59
C MET A 673 -72.22 -29.13 -11.80
N ALA A 674 -71.22 -28.61 -12.50
CA ALA A 674 -70.03 -28.01 -11.91
C ALA A 674 -70.06 -26.48 -11.98
N VAL A 675 -69.66 -25.82 -10.89
CA VAL A 675 -69.45 -24.37 -10.81
C VAL A 675 -67.99 -24.11 -10.45
N GLU A 676 -67.33 -23.26 -11.22
CA GLU A 676 -65.94 -22.84 -10.98
C GLU A 676 -65.89 -21.40 -10.45
N LYS A 677 -65.01 -21.15 -9.47
CA LYS A 677 -64.77 -19.85 -8.84
C LYS A 677 -63.27 -19.64 -8.64
N ILE A 678 -62.78 -18.45 -8.99
CA ILE A 678 -61.41 -18.04 -8.68
C ILE A 678 -61.44 -17.37 -7.31
N LEU A 679 -60.62 -17.87 -6.38
CA LEU A 679 -60.49 -17.34 -5.04
C LEU A 679 -59.11 -16.70 -4.88
N GLU A 680 -59.06 -15.43 -4.49
CA GLU A 680 -57.82 -14.80 -4.06
C GLU A 680 -57.32 -15.47 -2.78
N ILE A 681 -56.00 -15.62 -2.67
CA ILE A 681 -55.35 -16.14 -1.46
C ILE A 681 -54.66 -15.01 -0.71
N ASP A 682 -54.66 -15.09 0.62
CA ASP A 682 -53.91 -14.13 1.44
C ASP A 682 -52.40 -14.38 1.37
N GLU A 683 -51.60 -13.46 1.93
CA GLU A 683 -50.12 -13.57 1.96
C GLU A 683 -49.62 -14.87 2.62
N LYS A 684 -50.43 -15.47 3.50
CA LYS A 684 -50.11 -16.74 4.19
C LYS A 684 -50.59 -17.96 3.41
N GLY A 685 -51.16 -17.76 2.22
CA GLY A 685 -51.65 -18.80 1.33
C GLY A 685 -53.06 -19.31 1.63
N ASN A 686 -53.83 -18.64 2.49
CA ASN A 686 -55.17 -19.11 2.87
C ASN A 686 -56.24 -18.62 1.90
N PHE A 687 -57.27 -19.45 1.68
CA PHE A 687 -58.47 -19.12 0.90
C PHE A 687 -59.74 -19.54 1.66
N ARG A 688 -60.86 -18.86 1.37
CA ARG A 688 -62.17 -19.18 1.94
C ARG A 688 -63.30 -18.94 0.94
N TYR A 689 -64.34 -19.78 0.98
CA TYR A 689 -65.55 -19.64 0.18
C TYR A 689 -66.74 -20.26 0.89
N SER A 690 -67.93 -19.67 0.74
CA SER A 690 -69.16 -20.21 1.34
C SER A 690 -70.16 -20.59 0.24
N ILE A 691 -70.72 -21.79 0.33
CA ILE A 691 -71.77 -22.27 -0.57
C ILE A 691 -73.02 -22.69 0.20
N GLU A 692 -74.19 -22.37 -0.34
CA GLU A 692 -75.47 -22.87 0.18
C GLU A 692 -75.83 -24.20 -0.49
N VAL A 693 -76.04 -25.23 0.33
CA VAL A 693 -76.30 -26.60 -0.14
C VAL A 693 -77.81 -26.82 -0.24
N ASN A 694 -78.33 -26.79 -1.47
CA ASN A 694 -79.77 -26.80 -1.75
C ASN A 694 -80.29 -28.09 -2.44
N LYS A 695 -79.41 -29.06 -2.70
CA LYS A 695 -79.75 -30.35 -3.32
C LYS A 695 -79.26 -31.50 -2.47
N LYS A 696 -80.13 -32.49 -2.24
CA LYS A 696 -79.83 -33.75 -1.55
C LYS A 696 -78.89 -34.62 -2.38
N GLY A 697 -77.93 -35.27 -1.74
CA GLY A 697 -76.98 -36.19 -2.39
C GLY A 697 -75.52 -35.77 -2.23
N ASN A 698 -74.63 -36.41 -2.99
CA ASN A 698 -73.18 -36.22 -2.86
C ASN A 698 -72.68 -34.98 -3.61
N TRP A 699 -71.95 -34.13 -2.91
CA TRP A 699 -71.25 -32.98 -3.44
C TRP A 699 -69.74 -33.23 -3.46
N THR A 700 -69.06 -32.66 -4.46
CA THR A 700 -67.59 -32.74 -4.59
C THR A 700 -67.00 -31.34 -4.68
N VAL A 701 -65.98 -31.05 -3.89
CA VAL A 701 -65.22 -29.81 -3.88
C VAL A 701 -63.79 -30.11 -4.31
N ILE A 702 -63.33 -29.44 -5.36
CA ILE A 702 -61.97 -29.56 -5.88
C ILE A 702 -61.31 -28.18 -5.79
N VAL A 703 -60.15 -28.10 -5.17
CA VAL A 703 -59.28 -26.90 -5.24
C VAL A 703 -58.12 -27.22 -6.16
N GLU A 704 -58.00 -26.47 -7.24
CA GLU A 704 -56.91 -26.53 -8.20
C GLU A 704 -55.99 -25.32 -8.00
N VAL A 705 -54.69 -25.59 -7.91
CA VAL A 705 -53.63 -24.61 -7.76
C VAL A 705 -52.85 -24.53 -9.07
N PRO A 706 -52.78 -23.36 -9.72
CA PRO A 706 -52.02 -23.20 -10.96
C PRO A 706 -50.52 -23.41 -10.75
N GLU A 707 -49.88 -23.96 -11.78
CA GLU A 707 -48.43 -24.05 -11.85
C GLU A 707 -47.80 -22.66 -12.04
N THR A 708 -46.66 -22.40 -11.40
CA THR A 708 -45.90 -21.15 -11.55
C THR A 708 -44.49 -21.45 -12.05
N ASP A 709 -43.66 -20.43 -12.23
CA ASP A 709 -42.28 -20.60 -12.70
C ASP A 709 -41.46 -21.46 -11.75
N ARG A 710 -41.67 -21.31 -10.43
CA ARG A 710 -40.91 -22.04 -9.40
C ARG A 710 -41.58 -23.28 -8.83
N TYR A 711 -42.90 -23.41 -8.90
CA TYR A 711 -43.64 -24.47 -8.21
C TYR A 711 -44.63 -25.20 -9.12
N LEU A 712 -44.76 -26.52 -8.92
CA LEU A 712 -45.76 -27.33 -9.60
C LEU A 712 -47.17 -26.93 -9.17
N GLY A 713 -48.11 -27.03 -10.11
CA GLY A 713 -49.53 -26.98 -9.81
C GLY A 713 -49.99 -28.24 -9.06
N GLY A 714 -51.23 -28.23 -8.59
CA GLY A 714 -51.80 -29.38 -7.89
C GLY A 714 -53.30 -29.28 -7.75
N LYS A 715 -53.94 -30.37 -7.33
CA LYS A 715 -55.36 -30.38 -7.01
C LYS A 715 -55.65 -31.25 -5.80
N LEU A 716 -56.65 -30.86 -5.00
CA LEU A 716 -57.15 -31.64 -3.88
C LEU A 716 -58.69 -31.71 -3.96
N GLU A 717 -59.23 -32.91 -3.73
CA GLU A 717 -60.67 -33.21 -3.83
C GLU A 717 -61.22 -33.67 -2.47
N ILE A 718 -62.36 -33.12 -2.07
CA ILE A 718 -63.13 -33.54 -0.89
C ILE A 718 -64.59 -33.79 -1.31
N LYS A 719 -65.22 -34.79 -0.71
CA LYS A 719 -66.63 -35.12 -0.93
C LYS A 719 -67.42 -35.02 0.37
N PHE A 720 -68.68 -34.62 0.27
CA PHE A 720 -69.61 -34.62 1.40
C PHE A 720 -71.04 -34.94 0.94
N GLU A 721 -71.86 -35.45 1.85
CA GLU A 721 -73.25 -35.83 1.59
C GLU A 721 -74.22 -34.80 2.16
N ALA A 722 -75.14 -34.29 1.34
CA ALA A 722 -76.20 -33.40 1.76
C ALA A 722 -77.48 -34.18 2.11
N ILE A 723 -77.96 -34.08 3.34
CA ILE A 723 -79.10 -34.83 3.89
C ILE A 723 -80.29 -33.93 4.27
N GLU A 724 -81.50 -34.48 4.17
CA GLU A 724 -82.74 -33.85 4.67
C GLU A 724 -82.90 -34.08 6.16
N GLU A 725 -83.47 -33.10 6.87
CA GLU A 725 -83.77 -33.21 8.28
C GLU A 725 -84.84 -34.29 8.52
N GLU A 726 -84.50 -35.34 9.29
CA GLU A 726 -85.51 -36.27 9.80
C GLU A 726 -86.43 -35.50 10.75
N LYS A 727 -87.70 -35.33 10.36
CA LYS A 727 -88.76 -34.97 11.31
C LYS A 727 -88.75 -36.03 12.41
N GLY A 728 -88.36 -35.62 13.62
CA GLY A 728 -88.29 -36.47 14.80
C GLY A 728 -89.54 -37.33 14.96
N GLY A 729 -89.43 -38.60 14.57
CA GLY A 729 -90.37 -39.63 14.92
C GLY A 729 -90.22 -39.89 16.41
N ILE A 730 -91.31 -39.72 17.14
CA ILE A 730 -91.41 -40.10 18.56
C ILE A 730 -90.89 -41.53 18.69
N ASP A 731 -89.86 -41.72 19.53
CA ASP A 731 -89.35 -43.04 19.84
C ASP A 731 -90.40 -43.84 20.62
N ILE A 732 -91.18 -44.61 19.88
CA ILE A 732 -92.20 -45.52 20.40
C ILE A 732 -91.58 -46.52 21.37
N GLN A 733 -90.28 -46.87 21.26
CA GLN A 733 -89.63 -47.74 22.24
C GLN A 733 -89.45 -47.04 23.59
N THR A 734 -89.07 -45.76 23.61
CA THR A 734 -88.98 -44.98 24.86
C THR A 734 -90.36 -44.78 25.52
N ILE A 735 -91.43 -44.61 24.73
CA ILE A 735 -92.81 -44.56 25.25
C ILE A 735 -93.28 -45.93 25.76
N ILE A 736 -93.01 -47.03 25.04
CA ILE A 736 -93.36 -48.38 25.47
C ILE A 736 -92.61 -48.75 26.76
N LEU A 737 -91.32 -48.41 26.88
CA LEU A 737 -90.55 -48.62 28.10
C LEU A 737 -91.16 -47.82 29.27
N SER A 738 -91.54 -46.57 29.03
CA SER A 738 -92.17 -45.72 30.04
C SER A 738 -93.55 -46.24 30.46
N LEU A 739 -94.36 -46.75 29.52
CA LEU A 739 -95.67 -47.36 29.81
C LEU A 739 -95.53 -48.67 30.58
N LEU A 740 -94.56 -49.53 30.22
CA LEU A 740 -94.27 -50.77 30.94
C LEU A 740 -93.78 -50.50 32.36
N LEU A 741 -92.97 -49.45 32.55
CA LEU A 741 -92.52 -49.02 33.88
C LEU A 741 -93.70 -48.54 34.75
N VAL A 742 -94.64 -47.78 34.17
CA VAL A 742 -95.86 -47.33 34.85
C VAL A 742 -96.79 -48.50 35.19
N ILE A 743 -96.95 -49.48 34.28
CA ILE A 743 -97.75 -50.70 34.55
C ILE A 743 -97.11 -51.55 35.65
N ALA A 744 -95.78 -51.69 35.66
CA ALA A 744 -95.05 -52.38 36.73
C ALA A 744 -95.20 -51.66 38.08
N LEU A 745 -95.10 -50.33 38.11
CA LEU A 745 -95.34 -49.52 39.31
C LEU A 745 -96.78 -49.62 39.83
N ILE A 746 -97.78 -49.67 38.94
CA ILE A 746 -99.19 -49.85 39.32
C ILE A 746 -99.45 -51.26 39.86
N LEU A 747 -98.81 -52.31 39.31
CA LEU A 747 -98.91 -53.69 39.82
C LEU A 747 -98.25 -53.84 41.21
N VAL A 748 -97.12 -53.18 41.44
CA VAL A 748 -96.46 -53.14 42.76
C VAL A 748 -97.30 -52.35 43.79
N PHE A 749 -97.98 -51.27 43.38
CA PHE A 749 -98.88 -50.51 44.27
C PHE A 749 -100.24 -51.19 44.53
N LYS A 750 -100.73 -52.05 43.62
CA LYS A 750 -101.98 -52.82 43.82
C LYS A 750 -101.81 -54.10 44.64
N LEU A 751 -100.60 -54.63 44.77
CA LEU A 751 -100.28 -55.78 45.62
C LEU A 751 -99.82 -55.39 47.04
N GLY A 752 -99.54 -54.11 47.31
CA GLY A 752 -99.19 -53.57 48.64
C GLY A 752 -100.38 -53.12 49.53
N LYS A 753 -101.63 -53.42 49.13
CA LYS A 753 -102.84 -53.14 49.93
C LYS A 753 -103.78 -54.35 49.97
N ARG A 754 -103.32 -55.48 50.54
CA ARG A 754 -104.14 -56.55 51.13
C ARG A 754 -103.20 -57.48 51.94
N LYS A 755 -103.24 -57.34 53.27
CA LYS A 755 -102.70 -58.20 54.35
C LYS A 755 -101.33 -58.86 54.14
#